data_AF-A0A2V2VKW3-F1
#
_entry.id   AF-A0A2V2VKW3-F1
#
_cell.length_a   1.000
_cell.length_b   1.000
_cell.length_c   1.000
_cell.angle_alpha   90.00
_cell.angle_beta   90.00
_cell.angle_gamma   90.00
#
_symmetry.space_group_name_H-M   'P 1'
#
loop_
_entity.id
_entity.type
_entity.pdbx_description
1 polymer ?
#
loop_
_entity_poly.entity_id
_entity_poly.type
_entity_poly.pdbx_seq_one_letter_code
_entity_poly.pdbx_strand_id
1 'polypeptide(L)'
;MYKKALHSFFLKVHPDFFHHNRSQQLVNENSVARLNELLSWAKAFKSGTLRPPPARSITLAFYTKPDDGGVGEDAPGGNQQRTAPSSSFSQGGFKAETSSSPFLIESTFELADNFTPDDAHRGSVERSVNKFLRDLLRRAACIDGITESISSAEDATAERAEARPLRRRPGPHRRKVEKPKSLLDEATESMTLQWSITPAPTLDELMEADQILFARELSPLQSASAIHTLRQHLGELRYPAWESMPLIISNEFNIGEVAGTLTIPWDFTPLQFLAFLARNDKAILNCREAAMRFANTMEQLISEISHELDLDDILISCSHKDAILVLQLLQRNKELLRGYGLTDLTLEIGTRHAMRANGVVIISCELTADELRPWLKKLQPKLALHKRLYRISKQLLEATMWHLKEFRTMAEPGGIDAFNNDYTYAQRLEWAKELFRIGSSLAPWDWKEITFVLAPDVDVDWAKGLIALPYNFNGDAFVRYVEEVQHEAKRRKREELLEDDAMRRQGAEDKRQQEHDEELMVQTDENKESGEKLSQDYLRDMYRRTSPHMEEYLASSSHRVDTLSVERPLSHAVTFNSDAEAEDQLKWEGFYADPYVDQVPTGDLDDVAHTFMLTNRWHREEAAKKMLEQLRDSYGKKSRRFDYQKMGDVLEINNAKVQPKGFPTIPRGLRPTQ
;
A
#
# COMPACT_ATOMS: atom_id res chain seq x y z
N MET A 1 21.92 -12.20 32.15
CA MET A 1 23.31 -12.23 32.69
C MET A 1 24.28 -11.78 31.62
N TYR A 2 24.15 -12.32 30.41
CA TYR A 2 25.01 -12.01 29.27
C TYR A 2 24.59 -10.73 28.50
N LYS A 3 23.41 -10.15 28.78
CA LYS A 3 22.88 -8.93 28.12
C LYS A 3 23.90 -7.80 27.94
N LYS A 4 24.60 -7.42 29.00
CA LYS A 4 25.57 -6.30 28.96
C LYS A 4 26.76 -6.60 28.06
N ALA A 5 27.26 -7.84 28.09
CA ALA A 5 28.38 -8.28 27.28
C ALA A 5 28.03 -8.43 25.80
N LEU A 6 26.84 -8.95 25.50
CA LEU A 6 26.33 -9.05 24.13
C LEU A 6 26.03 -7.66 23.56
N HIS A 7 25.43 -6.77 24.36
CA HIS A 7 25.20 -5.39 23.96
C HIS A 7 26.51 -4.65 23.65
N SER A 8 27.54 -4.77 24.50
CA SER A 8 28.85 -4.16 24.24
C SER A 8 29.56 -4.79 23.04
N PHE A 9 29.42 -6.09 22.83
CA PHE A 9 29.94 -6.78 21.64
C PHE A 9 29.32 -6.23 20.36
N PHE A 10 27.99 -6.27 20.24
CA PHE A 10 27.31 -5.76 19.04
C PHE A 10 27.61 -4.28 18.81
N LEU A 11 27.63 -3.44 19.85
CA LEU A 11 28.01 -2.03 19.73
C LEU A 11 29.43 -1.80 19.16
N LYS A 12 30.37 -2.75 19.35
CA LYS A 12 31.74 -2.65 18.82
C LYS A 12 31.87 -3.10 17.37
N VAL A 13 31.06 -4.08 16.96
CA VAL A 13 31.21 -4.78 15.67
C VAL A 13 30.05 -4.54 14.70
N HIS A 14 29.02 -3.79 15.10
CA HIS A 14 27.85 -3.53 14.25
C HIS A 14 28.28 -2.80 12.97
N PRO A 15 27.84 -3.26 11.78
CA PRO A 15 28.27 -2.69 10.51
C PRO A 15 27.97 -1.20 10.38
N ASP A 16 26.85 -0.72 10.93
CA ASP A 16 26.46 0.69 10.83
C ASP A 16 27.51 1.65 11.38
N PHE A 17 28.39 1.24 12.31
CA PHE A 17 29.44 2.14 12.80
C PHE A 17 30.65 2.29 11.86
N PHE A 18 30.69 1.56 10.74
CA PHE A 18 31.84 1.50 9.83
C PHE A 18 31.61 2.27 8.52
N HIS A 19 30.96 3.44 8.58
CA HIS A 19 30.71 4.29 7.41
C HIS A 19 31.99 4.72 6.67
N HIS A 20 33.12 4.82 7.38
CA HIS A 20 34.40 5.26 6.80
C HIS A 20 35.10 4.17 5.97
N ASN A 21 34.76 2.89 6.16
CA ASN A 21 35.37 1.80 5.41
C ASN A 21 34.36 0.70 5.07
N ARG A 22 33.78 0.78 3.85
CA ARG A 22 32.79 -0.19 3.38
C ARG A 22 33.32 -1.63 3.38
N SER A 23 34.60 -1.86 3.10
CA SER A 23 35.15 -3.22 3.08
C SER A 23 35.01 -3.90 4.46
N GLN A 24 35.23 -3.14 5.54
CA GLN A 24 35.04 -3.61 6.91
C GLN A 24 33.55 -3.75 7.24
N GLN A 25 32.74 -2.77 6.81
CA GLN A 25 31.29 -2.82 6.98
C GLN A 25 30.67 -4.07 6.34
N LEU A 26 31.01 -4.39 5.08
CA LEU A 26 30.55 -5.59 4.37
C LEU A 26 31.00 -6.88 5.04
N VAL A 27 32.24 -6.94 5.55
CA VAL A 27 32.71 -8.11 6.31
C VAL A 27 31.87 -8.28 7.58
N ASN A 28 31.60 -7.20 8.30
CA ASN A 28 30.76 -7.23 9.50
C ASN A 28 29.30 -7.59 9.18
N GLU A 29 28.68 -7.04 8.13
CA GLU A 29 27.34 -7.40 7.65
C GLU A 29 27.24 -8.91 7.38
N ASN A 30 28.20 -9.45 6.61
CA ASN A 30 28.25 -10.87 6.28
C ASN A 30 28.44 -11.74 7.54
N SER A 31 29.31 -11.33 8.46
CA SER A 31 29.56 -12.06 9.70
C SER A 31 28.38 -12.01 10.67
N VAL A 32 27.67 -10.89 10.76
CA VAL A 32 26.41 -10.78 11.53
C VAL A 32 25.31 -11.64 10.89
N ALA A 33 25.18 -11.63 9.56
CA ALA A 33 24.19 -12.47 8.86
C ALA A 33 24.44 -13.97 9.09
N ARG A 34 25.69 -14.42 8.95
CA ARG A 34 26.08 -15.81 9.25
C ARG A 34 25.89 -16.18 10.72
N LEU A 35 26.17 -15.25 11.63
CA LEU A 35 25.91 -15.44 13.06
C LEU A 35 24.40 -15.58 13.32
N ASN A 36 23.57 -14.75 12.70
CA ASN A 36 22.12 -14.80 12.85
C ASN A 36 21.54 -16.12 12.31
N GLU A 37 22.03 -16.60 11.16
CA GLU A 37 21.66 -17.90 10.61
C GLU A 37 22.04 -19.06 11.56
N LEU A 38 23.26 -19.04 12.09
CA LEU A 38 23.73 -20.03 13.07
C LEU A 38 22.89 -20.03 14.34
N LEU A 39 22.57 -18.85 14.88
CA LEU A 39 21.74 -18.70 16.08
C LEU A 39 20.29 -19.14 15.84
N SER A 40 19.74 -18.84 14.66
CA SER A 40 18.41 -19.26 14.25
C SER A 40 18.31 -20.78 14.12
N TRP A 41 19.31 -21.42 13.49
CA TRP A 41 19.41 -22.87 13.43
C TRP A 41 19.52 -23.50 14.82
N ALA A 42 20.40 -22.98 15.68
CA ALA A 42 20.60 -23.50 17.04
C ALA A 42 19.32 -23.38 17.90
N LYS A 43 18.58 -22.27 17.76
CA LYS A 43 17.28 -22.07 18.41
C LYS A 43 16.23 -23.05 17.90
N ALA A 44 16.15 -23.27 16.59
CA ALA A 44 15.25 -24.26 15.99
C ALA A 44 15.58 -25.70 16.44
N PHE A 45 16.86 -26.03 16.54
CA PHE A 45 17.34 -27.34 17.03
C PHE A 45 16.97 -27.55 18.50
N LYS A 46 17.10 -26.50 19.33
CA LYS A 46 16.67 -26.47 20.74
C LYS A 46 15.16 -26.58 20.91
N SER A 47 14.36 -25.98 20.02
CA SER A 47 12.89 -26.06 20.05
C SER A 47 12.31 -27.35 19.48
N GLY A 48 13.15 -28.24 18.92
CA GLY A 48 12.76 -29.57 18.45
C GLY A 48 12.63 -29.71 16.93
N THR A 49 12.94 -28.68 16.15
CA THR A 49 12.99 -28.75 14.69
C THR A 49 14.41 -29.09 14.24
N LEU A 50 14.67 -30.38 14.02
CA LEU A 50 16.00 -30.91 13.69
C LEU A 50 16.28 -30.75 12.19
N ARG A 51 16.89 -29.63 11.81
CA ARG A 51 17.40 -29.37 10.45
C ARG A 51 18.92 -29.52 10.38
N PRO A 52 19.50 -29.88 9.23
CA PRO A 52 20.95 -29.87 9.06
C PRO A 52 21.53 -28.46 9.32
N PRO A 53 22.74 -28.36 9.89
CA PRO A 53 23.40 -27.07 10.11
C PRO A 53 23.78 -26.39 8.79
N PRO A 54 23.87 -25.05 8.77
CA PRO A 54 24.34 -24.30 7.59
C PRO A 54 25.78 -24.68 7.20
N ALA A 55 26.64 -24.96 8.19
CA ALA A 55 27.94 -25.58 7.97
C ALA A 55 28.46 -26.26 9.26
N ARG A 56 29.35 -27.25 9.09
CA ARG A 56 29.97 -28.00 10.21
C ARG A 56 31.16 -27.27 10.84
N SER A 57 31.80 -26.38 10.08
CA SER A 57 32.83 -25.47 10.56
C SER A 57 32.69 -24.13 9.85
N ILE A 58 32.73 -23.04 10.60
CA ILE A 58 32.57 -21.67 10.08
C ILE A 58 33.56 -20.75 10.80
N THR A 59 34.44 -20.09 10.04
CA THR A 59 35.25 -18.99 10.57
C THR A 59 34.51 -17.67 10.34
N LEU A 60 34.27 -16.92 11.42
CA LEU A 60 33.71 -15.56 11.37
C LEU A 60 34.78 -14.55 11.74
N ALA A 61 34.79 -13.44 11.00
CA ALA A 61 35.72 -12.34 11.18
C ALA A 61 34.94 -11.04 11.41
N PHE A 62 35.25 -10.33 12.49
CA PHE A 62 34.64 -9.04 12.82
C PHE A 62 35.72 -7.98 12.99
N TYR A 63 35.54 -6.83 12.34
CA TYR A 63 36.29 -5.63 12.65
C TYR A 63 35.66 -4.94 13.85
N THR A 64 36.50 -4.43 14.76
CA THR A 64 36.05 -3.57 15.86
C THR A 64 36.29 -2.11 15.50
N LYS A 65 35.37 -1.23 15.88
CA LYS A 65 35.61 0.21 15.78
C LYS A 65 36.84 0.58 16.64
N PRO A 66 37.71 1.50 16.19
CA PRO A 66 38.69 2.10 17.09
C PRO A 66 37.92 2.78 18.22
N ASP A 67 38.36 2.60 19.47
CA ASP A 67 37.80 3.34 20.59
C ASP A 67 38.00 4.84 20.31
N ASP A 68 36.91 5.62 20.28
CA ASP A 68 37.00 7.08 20.37
C ASP A 68 37.69 7.39 21.69
N GLY A 69 38.98 7.70 21.63
CA GLY A 69 39.73 8.22 22.77
C GLY A 69 38.99 9.44 23.31
N GLY A 70 38.44 9.29 24.51
CA GLY A 70 37.47 10.20 25.09
C GLY A 70 37.84 11.68 24.99
N VAL A 71 36.99 12.44 24.30
CA VAL A 71 36.76 13.84 24.60
C VAL A 71 36.02 13.87 25.94
N GLY A 72 36.76 14.07 27.03
CA GLY A 72 36.18 14.27 28.35
C GLY A 72 35.59 15.68 28.45
N GLU A 73 34.26 15.77 28.48
CA GLU A 73 33.54 16.95 28.97
C GLU A 73 33.00 16.66 30.38
N ASP A 74 33.61 17.36 31.34
CA ASP A 74 33.03 18.01 32.51
C ASP A 74 31.93 17.30 33.33
N ALA A 75 32.35 16.74 34.46
CA ALA A 75 31.50 16.62 35.65
C ALA A 75 31.78 17.78 36.62
N PRO A 76 30.77 18.54 37.09
CA PRO A 76 30.99 19.55 38.11
C PRO A 76 30.95 18.95 39.52
N GLY A 77 32.04 19.17 40.26
CA GLY A 77 32.06 19.56 41.67
C GLY A 77 31.44 18.63 42.73
N GLY A 78 32.28 18.06 43.60
CA GLY A 78 31.83 17.40 44.83
C GLY A 78 32.94 16.86 45.71
N ASN A 79 33.72 17.77 46.31
CA ASN A 79 34.87 17.52 47.17
C ASN A 79 34.48 16.83 48.49
N GLN A 80 35.10 15.70 48.86
CA GLN A 80 35.53 15.43 50.25
C GLN A 80 36.44 14.19 50.39
N GLN A 81 37.53 14.43 51.11
CA GLN A 81 38.65 13.55 51.45
C GLN A 81 38.26 12.33 52.31
N ARG A 82 39.01 11.22 52.19
CA ARG A 82 39.86 10.68 53.28
C ARG A 82 40.67 9.43 52.88
N THR A 83 42.00 9.59 53.02
CA THR A 83 43.03 8.68 53.58
C THR A 83 43.41 7.35 52.90
N ALA A 84 44.68 7.31 52.48
CA ALA A 84 45.56 6.24 51.96
C ALA A 84 45.97 5.18 53.04
N PRO A 85 46.97 4.26 52.89
CA PRO A 85 47.92 4.04 51.77
C PRO A 85 48.38 2.58 51.43
N SER A 86 49.17 2.50 50.34
CA SER A 86 50.23 1.50 50.00
C SER A 86 49.80 0.11 49.52
N SER A 87 50.37 -0.48 48.46
CA SER A 87 51.79 -0.51 48.10
C SER A 87 52.04 -0.76 46.60
N SER A 88 53.16 -0.19 46.16
CA SER A 88 53.85 -0.32 44.87
C SER A 88 54.55 -1.67 44.72
N PHE A 89 54.44 -2.34 43.56
CA PHE A 89 55.58 -2.86 42.80
C PHE A 89 55.14 -3.51 41.48
N SER A 90 55.62 -2.95 40.36
CA SER A 90 56.01 -3.59 39.08
C SER A 90 55.69 -2.69 37.89
N GLN A 91 56.55 -1.69 37.74
CA GLN A 91 56.80 -0.98 36.51
C GLN A 91 57.50 -1.95 35.55
N GLY A 92 56.84 -2.29 34.44
CA GLY A 92 57.42 -3.06 33.34
C GLY A 92 56.86 -2.50 32.05
N GLY A 93 57.58 -1.55 31.45
CA GLY A 93 57.16 -0.86 30.25
C GLY A 93 57.08 -1.80 29.04
N PHE A 94 55.95 -1.72 28.33
CA PHE A 94 55.92 -1.89 26.89
C PHE A 94 55.43 -0.57 26.29
N LYS A 95 56.38 0.23 25.77
CA LYS A 95 56.08 1.14 24.67
C LYS A 95 55.76 0.25 23.46
N ALA A 96 54.54 0.32 22.97
CA ALA A 96 54.22 -0.07 21.60
C ALA A 96 53.67 1.18 20.92
N GLU A 97 54.56 1.88 20.22
CA GLU A 97 54.17 2.60 19.02
C GLU A 97 53.65 1.55 18.03
N THR A 98 52.38 1.62 17.65
CA THR A 98 51.93 1.15 16.33
C THR A 98 50.56 1.75 16.04
N SER A 99 50.53 2.59 15.02
CA SER A 99 49.45 2.78 14.03
C SER A 99 48.10 2.15 14.38
N SER A 100 47.05 2.97 14.39
CA SER A 100 45.63 2.62 14.43
C SER A 100 45.22 1.72 13.25
N SER A 101 45.63 0.46 13.29
CA SER A 101 45.08 -0.60 12.45
C SER A 101 43.81 -1.13 13.11
N PRO A 102 42.72 -1.33 12.35
CA PRO A 102 41.49 -1.89 12.87
C PRO A 102 41.75 -3.28 13.48
N PHE A 103 41.36 -3.50 14.74
CA PHE A 103 41.57 -4.78 15.42
C PHE A 103 40.57 -5.81 14.85
N LEU A 104 41.10 -6.91 14.31
CA LEU A 104 40.32 -7.97 13.68
C LEU A 104 40.10 -9.12 14.69
N ILE A 105 38.84 -9.45 14.94
CA ILE A 105 38.42 -10.59 15.75
C ILE A 105 38.09 -11.75 14.83
N GLU A 106 38.87 -12.82 14.87
CA GLU A 106 38.56 -14.07 14.18
C GLU A 106 38.24 -15.17 15.19
N SER A 107 37.15 -15.90 14.95
CA SER A 107 36.77 -17.07 15.73
C SER A 107 36.16 -18.14 14.83
N THR A 108 36.38 -19.41 15.18
CA THR A 108 35.90 -20.54 14.39
C THR A 108 34.89 -21.34 15.21
N PHE A 109 33.70 -21.52 14.63
CA PHE A 109 32.69 -22.46 15.08
C PHE A 109 33.03 -23.84 14.54
N GLU A 110 32.98 -24.86 15.39
CA GLU A 110 33.25 -26.25 15.05
C GLU A 110 32.19 -27.15 15.70
N LEU A 111 31.62 -28.05 14.90
CA LEU A 111 30.72 -29.10 15.33
C LEU A 111 31.46 -30.43 15.43
N ALA A 112 31.05 -31.33 16.32
CA ALA A 112 31.68 -32.63 16.45
C ALA A 112 31.53 -33.49 15.18
N ASP A 113 32.57 -34.23 14.81
CA ASP A 113 32.62 -35.04 13.57
C ASP A 113 31.52 -36.10 13.49
N ASN A 114 31.02 -36.56 14.64
CA ASN A 114 29.97 -37.56 14.78
C ASN A 114 28.56 -36.97 14.84
N PHE A 115 28.38 -35.69 14.52
CA PHE A 115 27.07 -35.04 14.59
C PHE A 115 26.03 -35.67 13.65
N THR A 116 24.89 -36.04 14.21
CA THR A 116 23.67 -36.39 13.49
C THR A 116 22.51 -35.50 13.95
N PRO A 117 21.52 -35.20 13.08
CA PRO A 117 20.35 -34.40 13.42
C PRO A 117 19.35 -35.19 14.29
N ASP A 118 19.82 -35.71 15.42
CA ASP A 118 19.07 -36.50 16.38
C ASP A 118 18.90 -35.75 17.71
N ASP A 119 17.88 -36.13 18.48
CA ASP A 119 17.57 -35.54 19.79
C ASP A 119 18.75 -35.65 20.78
N ALA A 120 19.55 -36.72 20.65
CA ALA A 120 20.73 -36.98 21.46
C ALA A 120 21.85 -35.95 21.28
N HIS A 121 21.89 -35.23 20.16
CA HIS A 121 22.89 -34.20 19.90
C HIS A 121 22.41 -32.79 20.25
N ARG A 122 21.17 -32.61 20.72
CA ARG A 122 20.61 -31.27 21.05
C ARG A 122 21.44 -30.56 22.13
N GLY A 123 21.84 -31.27 23.18
CA GLY A 123 22.68 -30.71 24.25
C GLY A 123 24.09 -30.36 23.77
N SER A 124 24.67 -31.20 22.90
CA SER A 124 25.99 -30.95 22.28
C SER A 124 25.99 -29.70 21.39
N VAL A 125 24.94 -29.48 20.61
CA VAL A 125 24.79 -28.28 19.75
C VAL A 125 24.73 -27.00 20.59
N GLU A 126 23.90 -26.96 21.65
CA GLU A 126 23.80 -25.78 22.51
C GLU A 126 25.16 -25.43 23.15
N ARG A 127 25.89 -26.44 23.64
CA ARG A 127 27.25 -26.25 24.20
C ARG A 127 28.25 -25.75 23.16
N SER A 128 28.20 -26.27 21.94
CA SER A 128 29.10 -25.87 20.85
C SER A 128 28.89 -24.41 20.45
N VAL A 129 27.64 -23.96 20.35
CA VAL A 129 27.31 -22.56 20.04
C VAL A 129 27.64 -21.64 21.22
N ASN A 130 27.37 -22.05 22.46
CA ASN A 130 27.76 -21.27 23.64
C ASN A 130 29.28 -21.11 23.73
N LYS A 131 30.06 -22.17 23.46
CA LYS A 131 31.52 -22.13 23.40
C LYS A 131 32.01 -21.14 22.35
N PHE A 132 31.40 -21.14 21.17
CA PHE A 132 31.74 -20.21 20.10
C PHE A 132 31.41 -18.75 20.45
N LEU A 133 30.20 -18.48 20.97
CA LEU A 133 29.81 -17.14 21.41
C LEU A 133 30.72 -16.61 22.53
N ARG A 134 31.13 -17.47 23.47
CA ARG A 134 32.12 -17.10 24.49
C ARG A 134 33.46 -16.73 23.89
N ASP A 135 33.94 -17.47 22.89
CA ASP A 135 35.22 -17.19 22.25
C ASP A 135 35.19 -15.83 21.52
N LEU A 136 34.09 -15.51 20.83
CA LEU A 136 33.86 -14.18 20.25
C LEU A 136 33.88 -13.08 21.32
N LEU A 137 33.12 -13.24 22.41
CA LEU A 137 33.04 -12.27 23.50
C LEU A 137 34.38 -12.08 24.22
N ARG A 138 35.15 -13.15 24.38
CA ARG A 138 36.48 -13.14 25.00
C ARG A 138 37.49 -12.39 24.13
N ARG A 139 37.54 -12.70 22.83
CA ARG A 139 38.43 -12.02 21.87
C ARG A 139 38.06 -10.54 21.68
N ALA A 140 36.79 -10.19 21.87
CA ALA A 140 36.32 -8.81 21.88
C ALA A 140 36.55 -8.05 23.20
N ALA A 141 37.09 -8.72 24.22
CA ALA A 141 37.25 -8.20 25.59
C ALA A 141 35.94 -7.63 26.17
N CYS A 142 34.81 -8.30 25.93
CA CYS A 142 33.48 -7.87 26.37
C CYS A 142 32.95 -8.66 27.59
N ILE A 143 33.65 -9.70 28.02
CA ILE A 143 33.30 -10.53 29.19
C ILE A 143 34.47 -10.62 30.18
N ASP A 144 34.14 -10.67 31.47
CA ASP A 144 35.10 -10.96 32.52
C ASP A 144 35.40 -12.46 32.58
N GLY A 145 36.62 -12.85 32.99
CA GLY A 145 37.03 -14.26 33.11
C GLY A 145 36.16 -15.09 34.07
N ILE A 146 35.47 -14.44 35.02
CA ILE A 146 34.49 -15.08 35.91
C ILE A 146 33.24 -15.50 35.12
N THR A 147 32.73 -14.63 34.24
CA THR A 147 31.53 -14.91 33.43
C THR A 147 31.82 -16.01 32.41
N GLU A 148 33.01 -16.02 31.83
CA GLU A 148 33.50 -17.12 30.98
C GLU A 148 33.52 -18.45 31.74
N SER A 149 34.10 -18.44 32.95
CA SER A 149 34.21 -19.63 33.81
C SER A 149 32.84 -20.17 34.21
N ILE A 150 31.87 -19.30 34.52
CA ILE A 150 30.49 -19.71 34.86
C ILE A 150 29.84 -20.41 33.67
N SER A 151 29.93 -19.83 32.47
CA SER A 151 29.32 -20.41 31.28
C SER A 151 30.01 -21.71 30.84
N SER A 152 31.34 -21.84 31.02
CA SER A 152 32.04 -23.10 30.82
C SER A 152 31.65 -24.17 31.85
N ALA A 153 31.38 -23.77 33.10
CA ALA A 153 30.92 -24.67 34.14
C ALA A 153 29.48 -25.15 33.87
N GLU A 154 28.60 -24.26 33.38
CA GLU A 154 27.24 -24.61 32.94
C GLU A 154 27.28 -25.71 31.86
N ASP A 155 28.09 -25.54 30.81
CA ASP A 155 28.24 -26.54 29.75
C ASP A 155 28.78 -27.88 30.28
N ALA A 156 29.78 -27.86 31.17
CA ALA A 156 30.34 -29.07 31.78
C ALA A 156 29.32 -29.80 32.68
N THR A 157 28.44 -29.07 33.36
CA THR A 157 27.35 -29.70 34.13
C THR A 157 26.28 -30.31 33.24
N ALA A 158 25.95 -29.68 32.12
CA ALA A 158 25.01 -30.21 31.15
C ALA A 158 25.54 -31.50 30.51
N GLU A 159 26.82 -31.55 30.13
CA GLU A 159 27.48 -32.74 29.60
C GLU A 159 27.45 -33.92 30.58
N ARG A 160 27.74 -33.67 31.86
CA ARG A 160 27.68 -34.72 32.90
C ARG A 160 26.25 -35.23 33.12
N ALA A 161 25.25 -34.36 33.00
CA ALA A 161 23.84 -34.73 33.14
C ALA A 161 23.29 -35.47 31.91
N GLU A 162 23.88 -35.25 30.73
CA GLU A 162 23.59 -36.00 29.51
C GLU A 162 24.17 -37.41 29.59
N ALA A 163 25.40 -37.56 30.09
CA ALA A 163 26.02 -38.87 30.34
C ALA A 163 25.36 -39.68 31.48
N ARG A 164 24.69 -39.00 32.42
CA ARG A 164 23.98 -39.63 33.55
C ARG A 164 22.57 -39.04 33.69
N PRO A 165 21.51 -39.73 33.24
CA PRO A 165 20.17 -39.15 33.20
C PRO A 165 19.64 -38.86 34.61
N LEU A 166 19.59 -37.56 34.96
CA LEU A 166 19.05 -37.08 36.23
C LEU A 166 17.61 -36.62 36.06
N ARG A 167 16.69 -37.14 36.90
CA ARG A 167 15.30 -36.65 36.95
C ARG A 167 15.19 -35.45 37.89
N ARG A 168 14.93 -34.26 37.34
CA ARG A 168 14.62 -33.06 38.13
C ARG A 168 13.10 -32.88 38.23
N ARG A 169 12.51 -33.05 39.42
CA ARG A 169 11.08 -32.76 39.66
C ARG A 169 10.88 -31.25 39.90
N PRO A 170 9.85 -30.61 39.31
CA PRO A 170 9.41 -29.29 39.75
C PRO A 170 8.88 -29.41 41.18
N GLY A 171 9.50 -28.71 42.13
CA GLY A 171 8.99 -28.64 43.51
C GLY A 171 7.68 -27.85 43.59
N PRO A 172 6.74 -28.20 44.49
CA PRO A 172 5.38 -27.64 44.53
C PRO A 172 5.27 -26.16 44.96
N HIS A 173 6.39 -25.48 45.25
CA HIS A 173 6.38 -24.10 45.75
C HIS A 173 7.32 -23.12 45.03
N ARG A 174 7.81 -23.46 43.84
CA ARG A 174 8.43 -22.43 43.00
C ARG A 174 7.33 -21.69 42.25
N ARG A 175 7.04 -20.45 42.69
CA ARG A 175 6.50 -19.40 41.81
C ARG A 175 7.24 -19.51 40.46
N LYS A 176 6.55 -19.29 39.33
CA LYS A 176 7.17 -19.23 37.99
C LYS A 176 8.20 -18.09 37.96
N VAL A 177 9.35 -18.28 38.61
CA VAL A 177 10.53 -17.44 38.43
C VAL A 177 11.04 -17.87 37.07
N GLU A 178 11.00 -16.95 36.12
CA GLU A 178 11.58 -17.15 34.80
C GLU A 178 12.99 -17.70 34.98
N LYS A 179 13.27 -18.85 34.37
CA LYS A 179 14.63 -19.40 34.38
C LYS A 179 15.55 -18.38 33.70
N PRO A 180 16.75 -18.11 34.24
CA PRO A 180 17.69 -17.25 33.54
C PRO A 180 17.95 -17.82 32.15
N LYS A 181 17.87 -16.95 31.14
CA LYS A 181 18.08 -17.28 29.74
C LYS A 181 19.53 -17.73 29.53
N SER A 182 19.74 -18.78 28.73
CA SER A 182 21.06 -19.27 28.30
C SER A 182 21.78 -18.20 27.47
N LEU A 183 23.10 -18.31 27.28
CA LEU A 183 23.86 -17.39 26.41
C LEU A 183 23.29 -17.36 24.99
N LEU A 184 22.93 -18.52 24.42
CA LEU A 184 22.23 -18.63 23.14
C LEU A 184 20.88 -17.89 23.14
N ASP A 185 20.07 -18.04 24.19
CA ASP A 185 18.74 -17.44 24.25
C ASP A 185 18.85 -15.91 24.32
N GLU A 186 19.75 -15.38 25.14
CA GLU A 186 20.06 -13.94 25.24
C GLU A 186 20.70 -13.39 23.95
N ALA A 187 21.58 -14.14 23.28
CA ALA A 187 22.17 -13.74 22.01
C ALA A 187 21.12 -13.65 20.91
N THR A 188 20.21 -14.63 20.81
CA THR A 188 19.11 -14.56 19.83
C THR A 188 18.17 -13.39 20.12
N GLU A 189 17.82 -13.16 21.38
CA GLU A 189 16.93 -12.06 21.76
C GLU A 189 17.57 -10.69 21.51
N SER A 190 18.81 -10.49 21.94
CA SER A 190 19.54 -9.23 21.70
C SER A 190 19.75 -8.94 20.21
N MET A 191 20.07 -9.96 19.41
CA MET A 191 20.17 -9.83 17.96
C MET A 191 18.81 -9.47 17.34
N THR A 192 17.72 -10.14 17.72
CA THR A 192 16.41 -9.91 17.09
C THR A 192 15.71 -8.62 17.53
N LEU A 193 15.90 -8.18 18.77
CA LEU A 193 15.16 -7.03 19.34
C LEU A 193 15.91 -5.70 19.26
N GLN A 194 17.24 -5.73 19.20
CA GLN A 194 18.06 -4.51 19.32
C GLN A 194 19.09 -4.35 18.21
N TRP A 195 19.69 -5.44 17.75
CA TRP A 195 20.84 -5.42 16.85
C TRP A 195 20.57 -6.15 15.53
N SER A 196 19.31 -6.20 15.10
CA SER A 196 18.96 -6.83 13.84
C SER A 196 19.39 -5.90 12.71
N ILE A 197 20.06 -6.45 11.71
CA ILE A 197 20.31 -5.73 10.45
C ILE A 197 18.95 -5.34 9.87
N THR A 198 18.85 -4.12 9.35
CA THR A 198 17.67 -3.66 8.61
C THR A 198 17.33 -4.69 7.52
N PRO A 199 16.08 -5.18 7.47
CA PRO A 199 15.69 -6.12 6.44
C PRO A 199 15.86 -5.47 5.06
N ALA A 200 16.14 -6.28 4.04
CA ALA A 200 16.13 -5.79 2.67
C ALA A 200 14.73 -5.23 2.35
N PRO A 201 14.64 -4.05 1.70
CA PRO A 201 13.37 -3.44 1.36
C PRO A 201 12.61 -4.31 0.36
N THR A 202 11.29 -4.12 0.33
CA THR A 202 10.47 -4.78 -0.69
C THR A 202 10.70 -4.15 -2.06
N LEU A 203 10.38 -4.87 -3.14
CA LEU A 203 10.51 -4.31 -4.49
C LEU A 203 9.66 -3.05 -4.66
N ASP A 204 8.47 -3.03 -4.05
CA ASP A 204 7.55 -1.91 -4.16
C ASP A 204 8.13 -0.67 -3.45
N GLU A 205 8.75 -0.84 -2.26
CA GLU A 205 9.52 0.22 -1.59
C GLU A 205 10.70 0.73 -2.44
N LEU A 206 11.41 -0.16 -3.12
CA LEU A 206 12.51 0.22 -4.02
C LEU A 206 12.04 0.99 -5.25
N MET A 207 10.86 0.65 -5.78
CA MET A 207 10.24 1.37 -6.89
C MET A 207 9.75 2.75 -6.45
N GLU A 208 9.11 2.86 -5.28
CA GLU A 208 8.69 4.14 -4.70
C GLU A 208 9.87 5.05 -4.34
N ALA A 209 11.02 4.46 -3.98
CA ALA A 209 12.26 5.19 -3.67
C ALA A 209 13.14 5.53 -4.90
N ASP A 210 12.62 5.37 -6.11
CA ASP A 210 13.33 5.59 -7.39
C ASP A 210 14.67 4.82 -7.51
N GLN A 211 14.79 3.68 -6.83
CA GLN A 211 16.01 2.84 -6.88
C GLN A 211 16.02 1.88 -8.06
N ILE A 212 14.86 1.59 -8.65
CA ILE A 212 14.73 0.73 -9.83
C ILE A 212 14.25 1.58 -11.00
N LEU A 213 15.09 1.72 -12.01
CA LEU A 213 14.85 2.52 -13.21
C LEU A 213 14.84 1.62 -14.44
N PHE A 214 14.11 2.02 -15.48
CA PHE A 214 14.06 1.30 -16.75
C PHE A 214 14.56 2.18 -17.89
N ALA A 215 15.43 1.64 -18.72
CA ALA A 215 15.79 2.27 -19.98
C ALA A 215 14.56 2.34 -20.89
N ARG A 216 14.36 3.50 -21.53
CA ARG A 216 13.20 3.76 -22.39
C ARG A 216 13.12 2.84 -23.62
N GLU A 217 14.23 2.22 -23.99
CA GLU A 217 14.33 1.30 -25.12
C GLU A 217 13.66 -0.05 -24.85
N LEU A 218 13.37 -0.38 -23.59
CA LEU A 218 12.74 -1.64 -23.21
C LEU A 218 11.24 -1.62 -23.47
N SER A 219 10.73 -2.74 -23.97
CA SER A 219 9.29 -2.97 -24.06
C SER A 219 8.67 -3.22 -22.68
N PRO A 220 7.38 -2.91 -22.48
CA PRO A 220 6.69 -3.19 -21.20
C PRO A 220 6.79 -4.65 -20.77
N LEU A 221 6.82 -5.60 -21.71
CA LEU A 221 6.99 -7.03 -21.41
C LEU A 221 8.38 -7.36 -20.88
N GLN A 222 9.43 -6.74 -21.44
CA GLN A 222 10.81 -6.92 -20.96
C GLN A 222 10.96 -6.34 -19.55
N SER A 223 10.42 -5.14 -19.32
CA SER A 223 10.39 -4.52 -17.99
C SER A 223 9.62 -5.39 -16.98
N ALA A 224 8.47 -5.95 -17.37
CA ALA A 224 7.70 -6.85 -16.52
C ALA A 224 8.46 -8.14 -16.19
N SER A 225 9.20 -8.70 -17.15
CA SER A 225 10.06 -9.87 -16.93
C SER A 225 11.16 -9.57 -15.91
N ALA A 226 11.83 -8.41 -16.04
CA ALA A 226 12.87 -7.99 -15.10
C ALA A 226 12.32 -7.76 -13.68
N ILE A 227 11.15 -7.12 -13.57
CA ILE A 227 10.42 -6.95 -12.29
C ILE A 227 10.09 -8.30 -11.68
N HIS A 228 9.64 -9.27 -12.49
CA HIS A 228 9.31 -10.61 -12.01
C HIS A 228 10.55 -11.31 -11.43
N THR A 229 11.68 -11.26 -12.14
CA THR A 229 12.96 -11.80 -11.67
C THR A 229 13.42 -11.12 -10.37
N LEU A 230 13.34 -9.79 -10.31
CA LEU A 230 13.66 -9.03 -9.09
C LEU A 230 12.75 -9.44 -7.93
N ARG A 231 11.43 -9.52 -8.13
CA ARG A 231 10.46 -9.88 -7.09
C ARG A 231 10.69 -11.29 -6.54
N GLN A 232 11.09 -12.24 -7.40
CA GLN A 232 11.37 -13.61 -6.98
C GLN A 232 12.70 -13.76 -6.24
N HIS A 233 13.73 -13.04 -6.70
CA HIS A 233 15.11 -13.29 -6.28
C HIS A 233 15.75 -12.13 -5.50
N LEU A 234 15.02 -11.09 -5.09
CA LEU A 234 15.59 -9.91 -4.41
C LEU A 234 16.49 -10.26 -3.22
N GLY A 235 16.05 -11.23 -2.39
CA GLY A 235 16.84 -11.70 -1.24
C GLY A 235 18.14 -12.40 -1.62
N GLU A 236 18.21 -13.02 -2.80
CA GLU A 236 19.38 -13.73 -3.31
C GLU A 236 20.37 -12.80 -4.01
N LEU A 237 19.91 -11.62 -4.46
CA LEU A 237 20.70 -10.62 -5.17
C LEU A 237 21.65 -9.82 -4.25
N ARG A 238 21.75 -10.17 -2.96
CA ARG A 238 22.60 -9.50 -1.96
C ARG A 238 22.40 -7.98 -1.96
N TYR A 239 21.16 -7.55 -1.68
CA TYR A 239 20.81 -6.13 -1.60
C TYR A 239 21.85 -5.24 -0.89
N PRO A 240 22.42 -5.61 0.27
CA PRO A 240 23.42 -4.76 0.94
C PRO A 240 24.66 -4.44 0.08
N ALA A 241 25.01 -5.28 -0.88
CA ALA A 241 26.15 -5.02 -1.76
C ALA A 241 25.91 -3.82 -2.70
N TRP A 242 24.65 -3.55 -3.06
CA TRP A 242 24.26 -2.53 -4.04
C TRP A 242 23.17 -1.57 -3.57
N GLU A 243 22.71 -1.65 -2.32
CA GLU A 243 21.70 -0.79 -1.67
C GLU A 243 21.87 0.71 -1.92
N SER A 244 23.10 1.17 -2.04
CA SER A 244 23.46 2.59 -2.24
C SER A 244 23.54 3.01 -3.70
N MET A 245 23.23 2.10 -4.63
CA MET A 245 23.33 2.32 -6.07
C MET A 245 22.02 1.92 -6.75
N PRO A 246 21.31 2.87 -7.39
CA PRO A 246 20.13 2.55 -8.18
C PRO A 246 20.46 1.56 -9.30
N LEU A 247 19.53 0.64 -9.57
CA LEU A 247 19.59 -0.30 -10.68
C LEU A 247 18.84 0.25 -11.88
N ILE A 248 19.54 0.36 -13.01
CA ILE A 248 18.96 0.68 -14.31
C ILE A 248 18.82 -0.63 -15.09
N ILE A 249 17.60 -1.00 -15.45
CA ILE A 249 17.33 -2.17 -16.28
C ILE A 249 17.41 -1.72 -17.75
N SER A 250 18.31 -2.35 -18.50
CA SER A 250 18.63 -2.04 -19.89
C SER A 250 18.88 -3.34 -20.68
N ASN A 251 19.74 -3.29 -21.70
CA ASN A 251 20.12 -4.42 -22.55
C ASN A 251 21.50 -5.00 -22.22
N GLU A 252 22.28 -4.36 -21.36
CA GLU A 252 23.67 -4.75 -21.07
C GLU A 252 24.03 -4.63 -19.59
N PHE A 253 25.11 -5.30 -19.21
CA PHE A 253 25.76 -5.10 -17.92
C PHE A 253 26.75 -3.94 -18.01
N ASN A 254 26.51 -2.88 -17.25
CA ASN A 254 27.36 -1.70 -17.23
C ASN A 254 27.43 -1.09 -15.81
N ILE A 255 28.45 -0.27 -15.56
CA ILE A 255 28.67 0.39 -14.27
C ILE A 255 28.83 1.88 -14.53
N GLY A 256 27.97 2.69 -13.92
CA GLY A 256 28.14 4.13 -13.92
C GLY A 256 27.82 4.82 -15.25
N GLU A 257 26.87 4.30 -16.04
CA GLU A 257 26.30 5.05 -17.17
C GLU A 257 25.75 6.40 -16.68
N VAL A 258 25.07 6.35 -15.53
CA VAL A 258 24.73 7.51 -14.70
C VAL A 258 25.58 7.44 -13.42
N ALA A 259 25.95 8.60 -12.87
CA ALA A 259 26.81 8.65 -11.69
C ALA A 259 26.18 7.88 -10.51
N GLY A 260 26.87 6.86 -10.01
CA GLY A 260 26.42 6.07 -8.87
C GLY A 260 25.39 4.98 -9.18
N THR A 261 25.15 4.62 -10.45
CA THR A 261 24.18 3.57 -10.81
C THR A 261 24.84 2.29 -11.34
N LEU A 262 24.09 1.19 -11.31
CA LEU A 262 24.44 -0.08 -11.95
C LEU A 262 23.43 -0.38 -13.05
N THR A 263 23.91 -0.78 -14.22
CA THR A 263 23.04 -1.17 -15.33
C THR A 263 23.06 -2.69 -15.49
N ILE A 264 21.87 -3.30 -15.58
CA ILE A 264 21.70 -4.74 -15.76
C ILE A 264 20.76 -5.04 -16.94
N PRO A 265 20.96 -6.14 -17.68
CA PRO A 265 20.06 -6.52 -18.75
C PRO A 265 18.72 -7.02 -18.20
N TRP A 266 17.62 -6.87 -18.95
CA TRP A 266 16.28 -7.29 -18.52
C TRP A 266 16.11 -8.81 -18.33
N ASP A 267 16.93 -9.63 -19.00
CA ASP A 267 16.92 -11.10 -18.98
C ASP A 267 18.00 -11.70 -18.07
N PHE A 268 18.51 -10.92 -17.12
CA PHE A 268 19.57 -11.37 -16.21
C PHE A 268 19.13 -12.54 -15.31
N THR A 269 20.08 -13.39 -14.95
CA THR A 269 19.92 -14.40 -13.89
C THR A 269 20.60 -13.96 -12.60
N PRO A 270 20.14 -14.40 -11.41
CA PRO A 270 20.79 -14.05 -10.14
C PRO A 270 22.28 -14.42 -10.09
N LEU A 271 22.63 -15.58 -10.66
CA LEU A 271 24.03 -16.03 -10.73
C LEU A 271 24.91 -15.12 -11.60
N GLN A 272 24.39 -14.67 -12.75
CA GLN A 272 25.11 -13.73 -13.62
C GLN A 272 25.30 -12.39 -12.92
N PHE A 273 24.28 -11.89 -12.22
CA PHE A 273 24.38 -10.64 -11.48
C PHE A 273 25.39 -10.74 -10.33
N LEU A 274 25.36 -11.82 -9.54
CA LEU A 274 26.34 -12.04 -8.48
C LEU A 274 27.77 -12.17 -9.02
N ALA A 275 27.94 -12.86 -10.16
CA ALA A 275 29.24 -12.95 -10.82
C ALA A 275 29.72 -11.59 -11.34
N PHE A 276 28.80 -10.76 -11.85
CA PHE A 276 29.09 -9.40 -12.28
C PHE A 276 29.53 -8.50 -11.12
N LEU A 277 28.82 -8.54 -9.99
CA LEU A 277 29.20 -7.82 -8.77
C LEU A 277 30.59 -8.26 -8.28
N ALA A 278 30.83 -9.58 -8.19
CA ALA A 278 32.11 -10.11 -7.72
C ALA A 278 33.29 -9.76 -8.64
N ARG A 279 33.06 -9.76 -9.97
CA ARG A 279 34.09 -9.39 -10.95
C ARG A 279 34.46 -7.92 -10.88
N ASN A 280 33.49 -7.05 -10.59
CA ASN A 280 33.64 -5.60 -10.69
C ASN A 280 33.61 -4.86 -9.35
N ASP A 281 33.73 -5.57 -8.23
CA ASP A 281 33.64 -5.01 -6.87
C ASP A 281 34.43 -3.70 -6.70
N LYS A 282 35.70 -3.68 -7.13
CA LYS A 282 36.54 -2.47 -7.08
C LYS A 282 35.99 -1.29 -7.91
N ALA A 283 35.45 -1.56 -9.09
CA ALA A 283 34.89 -0.52 -9.96
C ALA A 283 33.58 0.03 -9.38
N ILE A 284 32.75 -0.83 -8.80
CA ILE A 284 31.51 -0.47 -8.10
C ILE A 284 31.83 0.40 -6.89
N LEU A 285 32.79 -0.01 -6.05
CA LEU A 285 33.26 0.76 -4.90
C LEU A 285 33.75 2.15 -5.31
N ASN A 286 34.58 2.25 -6.36
CA ASN A 286 35.09 3.52 -6.88
C ASN A 286 33.98 4.42 -7.43
N CYS A 287 33.02 3.85 -8.18
CA CYS A 287 31.87 4.59 -8.71
C CYS A 287 31.03 5.19 -7.59
N ARG A 288 30.73 4.40 -6.56
CA ARG A 288 29.98 4.84 -5.38
C ARG A 288 30.74 5.91 -4.60
N GLU A 289 32.03 5.74 -4.34
CA GLU A 289 32.83 6.75 -3.65
C GLU A 289 32.92 8.06 -4.44
N ALA A 290 33.03 7.99 -5.77
CA ALA A 290 33.02 9.16 -6.63
C ALA A 290 31.67 9.90 -6.56
N ALA A 291 30.55 9.17 -6.59
CA ALA A 291 29.21 9.74 -6.45
C ALA A 291 29.01 10.41 -5.08
N MET A 292 29.40 9.74 -3.99
CA MET A 292 29.33 10.32 -2.64
C MET A 292 30.22 11.55 -2.48
N ARG A 293 31.45 11.53 -3.00
CA ARG A 293 32.34 12.71 -2.97
C ARG A 293 31.76 13.87 -3.76
N PHE A 294 31.16 13.59 -4.92
CA PHE A 294 30.52 14.60 -5.75
C PHE A 294 29.32 15.23 -5.03
N ALA A 295 28.42 14.40 -4.46
CA ALA A 295 27.27 14.87 -3.68
C ALA A 295 27.72 15.72 -2.47
N ASN A 296 28.69 15.23 -1.67
CA ASN A 296 29.21 15.96 -0.51
C ASN A 296 29.83 17.31 -0.91
N THR A 297 30.56 17.36 -2.04
CA THR A 297 31.15 18.60 -2.53
C THR A 297 30.06 19.59 -2.96
N MET A 298 29.01 19.10 -3.62
CA MET A 298 27.87 19.93 -4.04
C MET A 298 27.12 20.49 -2.83
N GLU A 299 26.77 19.65 -1.86
CA GLU A 299 26.11 20.07 -0.61
C GLU A 299 26.96 21.06 0.20
N GLN A 300 28.27 20.85 0.27
CA GLN A 300 29.18 21.79 0.93
C GLN A 300 29.16 23.16 0.26
N LEU A 301 29.17 23.21 -1.08
CA LEU A 301 29.08 24.46 -1.84
C LEU A 301 27.72 25.14 -1.65
N ILE A 302 26.62 24.39 -1.70
CA ILE A 302 25.27 24.91 -1.48
C ILE A 302 25.17 25.48 -0.07
N SER A 303 25.59 24.73 0.95
CA SER A 303 25.56 25.16 2.34
C SER A 303 26.40 26.42 2.58
N GLU A 304 27.61 26.50 2.03
CA GLU A 304 28.47 27.69 2.19
C GLU A 304 27.85 28.92 1.54
N ILE A 305 27.36 28.81 0.30
CA ILE A 305 26.76 29.94 -0.42
C ILE A 305 25.46 30.38 0.27
N SER A 306 24.62 29.43 0.67
CA SER A 306 23.36 29.72 1.38
C SER A 306 23.61 30.41 2.71
N HIS A 307 24.63 29.99 3.47
CA HIS A 307 24.98 30.64 4.73
C HIS A 307 25.54 32.06 4.54
N GLU A 308 26.41 32.27 3.54
CA GLU A 308 27.05 33.57 3.31
C GLU A 308 26.11 34.63 2.73
N LEU A 309 25.09 34.20 1.98
CA LEU A 309 24.11 35.06 1.33
C LEU A 309 22.74 35.06 2.04
N ASP A 310 22.62 34.39 3.18
CA ASP A 310 21.36 34.24 3.92
C ASP A 310 20.21 33.73 3.01
N LEU A 311 20.47 32.71 2.19
CA LEU A 311 19.50 32.09 1.29
C LEU A 311 18.77 30.95 2.00
N ASP A 312 17.51 30.70 1.63
CA ASP A 312 16.80 29.52 2.11
C ASP A 312 17.37 28.23 1.48
N ASP A 313 17.64 28.24 0.17
CA ASP A 313 18.19 27.10 -0.57
C ASP A 313 18.69 27.49 -1.99
N ILE A 314 19.47 26.61 -2.63
CA ILE A 314 19.86 26.67 -4.04
C ILE A 314 19.26 25.50 -4.82
N LEU A 315 18.35 25.82 -5.73
CA LEU A 315 17.71 24.86 -6.61
C LEU A 315 18.58 24.59 -7.84
N ILE A 316 18.62 23.35 -8.32
CA ILE A 316 19.32 22.99 -9.56
C ILE A 316 18.33 22.37 -10.53
N SER A 317 18.20 22.98 -11.71
CA SER A 317 17.31 22.53 -12.79
C SER A 317 18.06 22.19 -14.09
N CYS A 318 19.38 22.04 -14.00
CA CYS A 318 20.27 21.66 -15.08
C CYS A 318 21.20 20.51 -14.68
N SER A 319 22.14 20.13 -15.54
CA SER A 319 23.11 19.09 -15.24
C SER A 319 23.96 19.50 -14.01
N HIS A 320 24.12 18.58 -13.06
CA HIS A 320 24.93 18.83 -11.87
C HIS A 320 26.42 19.08 -12.21
N LYS A 321 26.89 18.54 -13.34
CA LYS A 321 28.26 18.77 -13.83
C LYS A 321 28.49 20.22 -14.25
N ASP A 322 27.49 20.87 -14.83
CA ASP A 322 27.60 22.29 -15.19
C ASP A 322 27.30 23.18 -13.99
N ALA A 323 26.32 22.78 -13.17
CA ALA A 323 25.95 23.52 -11.96
C ALA A 323 27.12 23.69 -10.99
N ILE A 324 28.00 22.68 -10.84
CA ILE A 324 29.17 22.78 -9.94
C ILE A 324 30.14 23.89 -10.36
N LEU A 325 30.29 24.16 -11.66
CA LEU A 325 31.16 25.22 -12.16
C LEU A 325 30.61 26.59 -11.76
N VAL A 326 29.30 26.77 -11.89
CA VAL A 326 28.62 28.00 -11.45
C VAL A 326 28.64 28.13 -9.94
N LEU A 327 28.38 27.07 -9.17
CA LEU A 327 28.48 27.09 -7.70
C LEU A 327 29.89 27.53 -7.26
N GLN A 328 30.94 26.97 -7.85
CA GLN A 328 32.33 27.39 -7.56
C GLN A 328 32.57 28.85 -7.96
N LEU A 329 32.01 29.32 -9.07
CA LEU A 329 32.10 30.72 -9.49
C LEU A 329 31.41 31.65 -8.48
N LEU A 330 30.22 31.28 -8.00
CA LEU A 330 29.45 32.04 -7.02
C LEU A 330 30.17 32.07 -5.67
N GLN A 331 30.67 30.93 -5.20
CA GLN A 331 31.46 30.82 -3.97
C GLN A 331 32.70 31.73 -4.01
N ARG A 332 33.47 31.71 -5.11
CA ARG A 332 34.65 32.57 -5.29
C ARG A 332 34.30 34.07 -5.27
N ASN A 333 33.09 34.43 -5.70
CA ASN A 333 32.63 35.81 -5.80
C ASN A 333 31.56 36.15 -4.75
N LYS A 334 31.49 35.43 -3.61
CA LYS A 334 30.45 35.61 -2.60
C LYS A 334 30.30 37.04 -2.07
N GLU A 335 31.43 37.71 -1.82
CA GLU A 335 31.46 39.11 -1.39
C GLU A 335 30.86 40.07 -2.42
N LEU A 336 31.07 39.77 -3.71
CA LEU A 336 30.49 40.55 -4.80
C LEU A 336 28.96 40.38 -4.83
N LEU A 337 28.48 39.14 -4.70
CA LEU A 337 27.04 38.85 -4.67
C LEU A 337 26.34 39.58 -3.51
N ARG A 338 26.96 39.54 -2.32
CA ARG A 338 26.49 40.26 -1.14
C ARG A 338 26.49 41.77 -1.35
N GLY A 339 27.57 42.32 -1.93
CA GLY A 339 27.68 43.75 -2.23
C GLY A 339 26.62 44.29 -3.21
N TYR A 340 26.11 43.45 -4.12
CA TYR A 340 25.01 43.82 -5.02
C TYR A 340 23.61 43.55 -4.43
N GLY A 341 23.53 42.99 -3.22
CA GLY A 341 22.28 42.75 -2.49
C GLY A 341 21.55 41.46 -2.84
N LEU A 342 22.24 40.47 -3.43
CA LEU A 342 21.70 39.15 -3.74
C LEU A 342 21.67 38.28 -2.46
N THR A 343 20.74 38.59 -1.57
CA THR A 343 20.54 37.90 -0.27
C THR A 343 19.05 37.65 0.00
N ASP A 344 18.69 36.81 0.97
CA ASP A 344 17.30 36.56 1.41
C ASP A 344 16.36 36.05 0.30
N LEU A 345 16.90 35.26 -0.62
CA LEU A 345 16.21 34.72 -1.80
C LEU A 345 16.59 33.26 -1.99
N THR A 346 15.87 32.55 -2.85
CA THR A 346 16.38 31.30 -3.41
C THR A 346 16.97 31.54 -4.79
N LEU A 347 18.08 30.85 -5.06
CA LEU A 347 18.73 30.86 -6.36
C LEU A 347 18.42 29.55 -7.06
N GLU A 348 18.19 29.61 -8.37
CA GLU A 348 18.03 28.43 -9.21
C GLU A 348 19.11 28.43 -10.28
N ILE A 349 19.82 27.32 -10.44
CA ILE A 349 20.78 27.13 -11.52
C ILE A 349 20.07 26.39 -12.65
N GLY A 350 19.77 27.12 -13.72
CA GLY A 350 19.07 26.63 -14.90
C GLY A 350 19.86 26.87 -16.18
N THR A 351 19.19 26.73 -17.32
CA THR A 351 19.82 26.93 -18.64
C THR A 351 19.89 28.41 -19.05
N ARG A 352 19.00 29.25 -18.51
CA ARG A 352 18.87 30.66 -18.91
C ARG A 352 18.80 31.61 -17.72
N HIS A 353 19.27 32.84 -17.90
CA HIS A 353 19.05 33.90 -16.93
C HIS A 353 17.60 34.37 -16.97
N ALA A 354 16.88 34.18 -15.88
CA ALA A 354 15.50 34.60 -15.74
C ALA A 354 15.17 34.90 -14.28
N MET A 355 14.00 35.49 -14.03
CA MET A 355 13.48 35.67 -12.68
C MET A 355 12.03 35.19 -12.66
N ARG A 356 11.70 34.31 -11.72
CA ARG A 356 10.34 33.77 -11.58
C ARG A 356 9.46 34.75 -10.79
N ALA A 357 8.17 34.75 -11.08
CA ALA A 357 7.19 35.63 -10.42
C ALA A 357 7.00 35.34 -8.92
N ASN A 358 7.44 34.16 -8.44
CA ASN A 358 7.49 33.82 -7.02
C ASN A 358 8.77 34.32 -6.32
N GLY A 359 9.62 35.11 -6.98
CA GLY A 359 10.80 35.71 -6.36
C GLY A 359 12.12 34.93 -6.52
N VAL A 360 12.09 33.71 -7.08
CA VAL A 360 13.30 32.91 -7.35
C VAL A 360 14.09 33.50 -8.51
N VAL A 361 15.41 33.59 -8.37
CA VAL A 361 16.32 34.10 -9.42
C VAL A 361 17.02 32.93 -10.12
N ILE A 362 16.89 32.85 -11.45
CA ILE A 362 17.51 31.80 -12.26
C ILE A 362 18.83 32.30 -12.85
N ILE A 363 19.90 31.55 -12.60
CA ILE A 363 21.26 31.75 -13.08
C ILE A 363 21.53 30.70 -14.16
N SER A 364 22.02 31.12 -15.34
CA SER A 364 22.43 30.18 -16.38
C SER A 364 23.68 29.41 -15.95
N CYS A 365 23.72 28.12 -16.28
CA CYS A 365 24.91 27.27 -16.14
C CYS A 365 26.09 27.73 -17.01
N GLU A 366 25.86 28.52 -18.06
CA GLU A 366 26.88 29.03 -18.97
C GLU A 366 27.54 30.33 -18.48
N LEU A 367 27.18 30.80 -17.28
CA LEU A 367 27.66 32.08 -16.74
C LEU A 367 29.18 32.09 -16.55
N THR A 368 29.84 33.06 -17.18
CA THR A 368 31.28 33.28 -17.03
C THR A 368 31.61 34.38 -16.00
N ALA A 369 32.85 34.40 -15.52
CA ALA A 369 33.31 35.40 -14.55
C ALA A 369 33.23 36.85 -15.08
N ASP A 370 33.47 37.03 -16.39
CA ASP A 370 33.43 38.34 -17.03
C ASP A 370 31.99 38.88 -17.18
N GLU A 371 31.02 37.98 -17.35
CA GLU A 371 29.60 38.30 -17.50
C GLU A 371 28.87 38.48 -16.17
N LEU A 372 29.43 37.96 -15.07
CA LEU A 372 28.84 38.04 -13.73
C LEU A 372 28.58 39.49 -13.29
N ARG A 373 29.56 40.39 -13.44
CA ARG A 373 29.40 41.81 -13.05
C ARG A 373 28.35 42.55 -13.89
N PRO A 374 28.39 42.49 -15.25
CA PRO A 374 27.32 43.03 -16.09
C PRO A 374 25.94 42.48 -15.74
N TRP A 375 25.84 41.18 -15.46
CA TRP A 375 24.59 40.54 -15.09
C TRP A 375 24.05 41.05 -13.75
N LEU A 376 24.89 41.12 -12.71
CA LEU A 376 24.51 41.65 -11.39
C LEU A 376 24.05 43.10 -11.46
N LYS A 377 24.70 43.95 -12.26
CA LYS A 377 24.28 45.36 -12.47
C LYS A 377 22.88 45.45 -13.08
N LYS A 378 22.54 44.56 -14.03
CA LYS A 378 21.19 44.50 -14.61
C LYS A 378 20.15 43.97 -13.63
N LEU A 379 20.57 43.10 -12.71
CA LEU A 379 19.71 42.45 -11.71
C LEU A 379 19.38 43.36 -10.53
N GLN A 380 20.36 44.13 -10.04
CA GLN A 380 20.29 44.96 -8.84
C GLN A 380 18.98 45.76 -8.68
N PRO A 381 18.48 46.52 -9.68
CA PRO A 381 17.24 47.29 -9.50
C PRO A 381 15.98 46.42 -9.34
N LYS A 382 16.02 45.14 -9.78
CA LYS A 382 14.88 44.21 -9.72
C LYS A 382 14.84 43.41 -8.42
N LEU A 383 15.95 43.35 -7.66
CA LEU A 383 16.07 42.50 -6.47
C LEU A 383 15.06 42.88 -5.38
N ALA A 384 14.85 44.17 -5.13
CA ALA A 384 13.92 44.62 -4.09
C ALA A 384 12.48 44.12 -4.32
N LEU A 385 12.02 44.12 -5.58
CA LEU A 385 10.73 43.57 -5.96
C LEU A 385 10.68 42.06 -5.72
N HIS A 386 11.72 41.33 -6.12
CA HIS A 386 11.75 39.87 -6.00
C HIS A 386 11.84 39.40 -4.55
N LYS A 387 12.58 40.10 -3.68
CA LYS A 387 12.57 39.84 -2.22
C LYS A 387 11.16 39.97 -1.64
N ARG A 388 10.42 40.99 -2.08
CA ARG A 388 9.02 41.18 -1.66
C ARG A 388 8.11 40.06 -2.19
N LEU A 389 8.23 39.70 -3.47
CA LEU A 389 7.46 38.61 -4.07
C LEU A 389 7.75 37.27 -3.39
N TYR A 390 9.01 37.00 -3.07
CA TYR A 390 9.45 35.80 -2.37
C TYR A 390 8.83 35.68 -0.98
N ARG A 391 8.86 36.77 -0.19
CA ARG A 391 8.20 36.82 1.12
C ARG A 391 6.69 36.59 1.01
N ILE A 392 6.04 37.21 0.04
CA ILE A 392 4.60 37.02 -0.20
C ILE A 392 4.32 35.56 -0.59
N SER A 393 5.14 34.95 -1.46
CA SER A 393 4.95 33.55 -1.84
C SER A 393 5.10 32.59 -0.65
N LYS A 394 6.07 32.80 0.24
CA LYS A 394 6.22 31.99 1.46
C LYS A 394 4.98 32.10 2.34
N GLN A 395 4.50 33.32 2.58
CA GLN A 395 3.28 33.57 3.37
C GLN A 395 2.04 32.91 2.75
N LEU A 396 1.89 32.99 1.42
CA LEU A 396 0.76 32.35 0.73
C LEU A 396 0.85 30.82 0.80
N LEU A 397 2.04 30.24 0.61
CA LEU A 397 2.25 28.80 0.69
C LEU A 397 1.99 28.26 2.11
N GLU A 398 2.54 28.92 3.13
CA GLU A 398 2.30 28.58 4.54
C GLU A 398 0.81 28.66 4.88
N ALA A 399 0.13 29.73 4.43
CA ALA A 399 -1.31 29.88 4.63
C ALA A 399 -2.09 28.76 3.91
N THR A 400 -1.78 28.46 2.64
CA THR A 400 -2.45 27.39 1.90
C THR A 400 -2.27 26.05 2.59
N MET A 401 -1.03 25.69 2.96
CA MET A 401 -0.74 24.44 3.67
C MET A 401 -1.49 24.34 5.00
N TRP A 402 -1.56 25.45 5.76
CA TRP A 402 -2.30 25.48 7.01
C TRP A 402 -3.80 25.22 6.79
N HIS A 403 -4.46 25.91 5.85
CA HIS A 403 -5.88 25.68 5.57
C HIS A 403 -6.16 24.25 5.09
N LEU A 404 -5.30 23.69 4.23
CA LEU A 404 -5.43 22.31 3.78
C LEU A 404 -5.25 21.31 4.92
N LYS A 405 -4.31 21.57 5.84
CA LYS A 405 -4.10 20.73 7.03
C LYS A 405 -5.33 20.75 7.94
N GLU A 406 -5.90 21.94 8.20
CA GLU A 406 -7.11 22.06 9.02
C GLU A 406 -8.33 21.43 8.33
N PHE A 407 -8.44 21.51 7.00
CA PHE A 407 -9.49 20.77 6.29
C PHE A 407 -9.30 19.24 6.41
N ARG A 408 -8.07 18.73 6.35
CA ARG A 408 -7.78 17.30 6.58
C ARG A 408 -8.21 16.83 7.97
N THR A 409 -8.02 17.66 8.99
CA THR A 409 -8.40 17.31 10.37
C THR A 409 -9.90 17.41 10.62
N MET A 410 -10.62 18.27 9.89
CA MET A 410 -12.07 18.44 10.05
C MET A 410 -12.89 17.42 9.25
N ALA A 411 -12.58 17.22 7.98
CA ALA A 411 -13.39 16.42 7.05
C ALA A 411 -12.81 15.03 6.74
N GLU A 412 -11.57 14.76 7.15
CA GLU A 412 -10.86 13.47 6.94
C GLU A 412 -10.99 12.89 5.51
N PRO A 413 -10.68 13.65 4.44
CA PRO A 413 -10.73 13.14 3.07
C PRO A 413 -9.62 12.10 2.81
N GLY A 414 -9.83 11.24 1.82
CA GLY A 414 -8.84 10.28 1.35
C GLY A 414 -7.57 10.94 0.79
N GLY A 415 -7.72 12.12 0.20
CA GLY A 415 -6.59 12.91 -0.29
C GLY A 415 -6.97 14.34 -0.63
N ILE A 416 -5.96 15.22 -0.67
CA ILE A 416 -6.12 16.58 -1.19
C ILE A 416 -4.92 16.95 -2.05
N ASP A 417 -5.19 17.37 -3.27
CA ASP A 417 -4.18 17.82 -4.22
C ASP A 417 -4.51 19.21 -4.79
N ALA A 418 -3.77 20.22 -4.28
CA ALA A 418 -3.85 21.59 -4.76
C ALA A 418 -2.67 21.98 -5.68
N PHE A 419 -1.73 21.06 -5.94
CA PHE A 419 -0.43 21.37 -6.52
C PHE A 419 -0.19 20.74 -7.89
N ASN A 420 -1.08 19.85 -8.35
CA ASN A 420 -1.01 19.22 -9.67
C ASN A 420 -1.05 20.20 -10.85
N ASN A 421 -1.84 21.27 -10.72
CA ASN A 421 -2.10 22.21 -11.82
C ASN A 421 -1.36 23.55 -11.65
N ASP A 422 -1.00 24.18 -12.78
CA ASP A 422 -0.31 25.47 -12.84
C ASP A 422 -1.24 26.65 -12.51
N TYR A 423 -1.65 26.74 -11.24
CA TYR A 423 -2.37 27.89 -10.68
C TYR A 423 -1.46 28.83 -9.90
N THR A 424 -1.84 30.10 -9.86
CA THR A 424 -1.18 31.08 -8.98
C THR A 424 -1.39 30.71 -7.52
N TYR A 425 -0.47 31.11 -6.63
CA TYR A 425 -0.62 30.87 -5.19
C TYR A 425 -1.87 31.53 -4.60
N ALA A 426 -2.34 32.64 -5.17
CA ALA A 426 -3.57 33.29 -4.77
C ALA A 426 -4.80 32.39 -5.01
N GLN A 427 -4.90 31.79 -6.20
CA GLN A 427 -5.98 30.86 -6.55
C GLN A 427 -5.94 29.60 -5.68
N ARG A 428 -4.76 29.05 -5.43
CA ARG A 428 -4.60 27.88 -4.53
C ARG A 428 -5.03 28.20 -3.10
N LEU A 429 -4.70 29.40 -2.61
CA LEU A 429 -5.12 29.86 -1.28
C LEU A 429 -6.62 30.10 -1.19
N GLU A 430 -7.24 30.68 -2.23
CA GLU A 430 -8.69 30.90 -2.29
C GLU A 430 -9.44 29.58 -2.22
N TRP A 431 -9.01 28.59 -3.02
CA TRP A 431 -9.54 27.24 -2.99
C TRP A 431 -9.42 26.58 -1.61
N ALA A 432 -8.22 26.64 -1.01
CA ALA A 432 -7.97 26.06 0.30
C ALA A 432 -8.80 26.73 1.42
N LYS A 433 -8.98 28.05 1.35
CA LYS A 433 -9.84 28.79 2.28
C LYS A 433 -11.30 28.38 2.16
N GLU A 434 -11.78 28.19 0.93
CA GLU A 434 -13.17 27.81 0.70
C GLU A 434 -13.44 26.38 1.17
N LEU A 435 -12.53 25.44 0.91
CA LEU A 435 -12.59 24.09 1.50
C LEU A 435 -12.59 24.13 3.03
N PHE A 436 -11.67 24.89 3.62
CA PHE A 436 -11.62 25.07 5.07
C PHE A 436 -12.94 25.63 5.62
N ARG A 437 -13.55 26.63 4.95
CA ARG A 437 -14.81 27.26 5.34
C ARG A 437 -15.96 26.24 5.43
N ILE A 438 -16.05 25.33 4.45
CA ILE A 438 -17.10 24.31 4.40
C ILE A 438 -16.75 23.01 5.14
N GLY A 439 -15.52 22.87 5.64
CA GLY A 439 -15.05 21.62 6.26
C GLY A 439 -15.93 21.13 7.41
N SER A 440 -16.43 22.04 8.25
CA SER A 440 -17.34 21.69 9.35
C SER A 440 -18.72 21.24 8.87
N SER A 441 -19.20 21.79 7.74
CA SER A 441 -20.45 21.36 7.10
C SER A 441 -20.31 20.00 6.44
N LEU A 442 -19.11 19.66 5.94
CA LEU A 442 -18.82 18.37 5.32
C LEU A 442 -18.50 17.25 6.32
N ALA A 443 -18.14 17.59 7.56
CA ALA A 443 -17.78 16.65 8.63
C ALA A 443 -18.81 15.55 8.97
N PRO A 444 -20.14 15.72 8.79
CA PRO A 444 -21.10 14.64 9.05
C PRO A 444 -20.98 13.42 8.13
N TRP A 445 -20.25 13.54 7.02
CA TRP A 445 -20.10 12.50 6.00
C TRP A 445 -18.66 11.98 5.94
N ASP A 446 -18.49 10.71 5.52
CA ASP A 446 -17.18 10.09 5.38
C ASP A 446 -16.61 10.35 3.98
N TRP A 447 -15.41 10.93 3.93
CA TRP A 447 -14.71 11.30 2.69
C TRP A 447 -13.43 10.48 2.46
N LYS A 448 -13.18 9.42 3.23
CA LYS A 448 -11.93 8.65 3.20
C LYS A 448 -11.58 8.01 1.86
N GLU A 449 -12.58 7.74 1.02
CA GLU A 449 -12.37 7.17 -0.32
C GLU A 449 -12.30 8.26 -1.41
N ILE A 450 -12.50 9.54 -1.03
CA ILE A 450 -12.62 10.66 -1.95
C ILE A 450 -11.39 11.56 -1.89
N THR A 451 -10.87 11.91 -3.07
CA THR A 451 -9.77 12.86 -3.24
C THR A 451 -10.28 14.19 -3.77
N PHE A 452 -9.98 15.27 -3.06
CA PHE A 452 -10.28 16.64 -3.49
C PHE A 452 -9.12 17.20 -4.31
N VAL A 453 -9.39 17.61 -5.56
CA VAL A 453 -8.37 18.09 -6.49
C VAL A 453 -8.73 19.49 -6.99
N LEU A 454 -7.75 20.39 -7.05
CA LEU A 454 -7.90 21.69 -7.70
C LEU A 454 -7.83 21.51 -9.23
N ALA A 455 -8.92 21.78 -9.94
CA ALA A 455 -9.05 21.60 -11.38
C ALA A 455 -9.74 22.79 -12.06
N PRO A 456 -9.60 23.00 -13.37
CA PRO A 456 -10.25 24.13 -14.05
C PRO A 456 -11.77 24.03 -14.10
N ASP A 457 -12.26 22.80 -14.17
CA ASP A 457 -13.68 22.47 -14.30
C ASP A 457 -14.17 21.70 -13.08
N VAL A 458 -15.48 21.77 -12.82
CA VAL A 458 -16.14 20.99 -11.78
C VAL A 458 -16.36 19.57 -12.29
N ASP A 459 -15.81 18.58 -11.61
CA ASP A 459 -16.05 17.16 -11.87
C ASP A 459 -16.27 16.42 -10.54
N VAL A 460 -17.41 15.76 -10.42
CA VAL A 460 -17.77 15.00 -9.21
C VAL A 460 -18.05 13.56 -9.60
N ASP A 461 -17.03 12.73 -9.47
CA ASP A 461 -17.08 11.31 -9.78
C ASP A 461 -17.14 10.48 -8.48
N TRP A 462 -18.37 10.16 -8.05
CA TRP A 462 -18.64 9.33 -6.89
C TRP A 462 -18.14 7.89 -7.04
N ALA A 463 -17.99 7.38 -8.28
CA ALA A 463 -17.57 6.01 -8.52
C ALA A 463 -16.05 5.84 -8.45
N LYS A 464 -15.29 6.84 -8.93
CA LYS A 464 -13.83 6.85 -8.83
C LYS A 464 -13.29 7.49 -7.55
N GLY A 465 -14.15 8.13 -6.76
CA GLY A 465 -13.74 8.85 -5.55
C GLY A 465 -12.96 10.12 -5.87
N LEU A 466 -13.37 10.87 -6.89
CA LEU A 466 -12.69 12.09 -7.33
C LEU A 466 -13.64 13.29 -7.29
N ILE A 467 -13.23 14.34 -6.60
CA ILE A 467 -13.92 15.63 -6.58
C ILE A 467 -12.96 16.71 -7.05
N ALA A 468 -13.13 17.14 -8.29
CA ALA A 468 -12.38 18.19 -8.93
C ALA A 468 -13.16 19.51 -8.83
N LEU A 469 -12.54 20.52 -8.20
CA LEU A 469 -13.18 21.81 -7.94
C LEU A 469 -12.32 22.97 -8.44
N PRO A 470 -12.91 23.99 -9.10
CA PRO A 470 -12.21 25.21 -9.48
C PRO A 470 -11.89 26.10 -8.30
N TYR A 471 -10.90 26.97 -8.45
CA TYR A 471 -10.43 27.84 -7.35
C TYR A 471 -11.52 28.76 -6.79
N ASN A 472 -12.51 29.11 -7.62
CA ASN A 472 -13.62 30.01 -7.32
C ASN A 472 -14.96 29.26 -7.15
N PHE A 473 -14.93 27.98 -6.79
CA PHE A 473 -16.15 27.22 -6.54
C PHE A 473 -16.96 27.81 -5.36
N ASN A 474 -18.28 27.68 -5.42
CA ASN A 474 -19.16 28.10 -4.33
C ASN A 474 -19.35 26.94 -3.35
N GLY A 475 -18.75 27.04 -2.18
CA GLY A 475 -18.83 25.99 -1.16
C GLY A 475 -20.25 25.75 -0.64
N ASP A 476 -21.10 26.78 -0.56
CA ASP A 476 -22.48 26.60 -0.08
C ASP A 476 -23.32 25.82 -1.10
N ALA A 477 -23.09 26.07 -2.40
CA ALA A 477 -23.72 25.30 -3.46
C ALA A 477 -23.26 23.83 -3.43
N PHE A 478 -21.98 23.59 -3.16
CA PHE A 478 -21.44 22.25 -3.02
C PHE A 478 -22.03 21.50 -1.81
N VAL A 479 -22.14 22.16 -0.64
CA VAL A 479 -22.78 21.55 0.55
C VAL A 479 -24.23 21.19 0.25
N ARG A 480 -25.00 22.07 -0.40
CA ARG A 480 -26.39 21.77 -0.82
C ARG A 480 -26.46 20.58 -1.76
N TYR A 481 -25.56 20.49 -2.73
CA TYR A 481 -25.48 19.35 -3.63
C TYR A 481 -25.25 18.04 -2.86
N VAL A 482 -24.35 18.04 -1.87
CA VAL A 482 -24.11 16.87 -1.02
C VAL A 482 -25.34 16.52 -0.17
N GLU A 483 -26.03 17.53 0.38
CA GLU A 483 -27.28 17.33 1.11
C GLU A 483 -28.37 16.72 0.22
N GLU A 484 -28.49 17.17 -1.04
CA GLU A 484 -29.42 16.62 -2.03
C GLU A 484 -29.11 15.15 -2.32
N VAL A 485 -27.85 14.78 -2.55
CA VAL A 485 -27.42 13.39 -2.74
C VAL A 485 -27.80 12.51 -1.54
N GLN A 486 -27.67 13.05 -0.32
CA GLN A 486 -28.05 12.34 0.91
C GLN A 486 -29.57 12.23 1.08
N HIS A 487 -30.30 13.27 0.69
CA HIS A 487 -31.76 13.23 0.65
C HIS A 487 -32.28 12.20 -0.35
N GLU A 488 -31.67 12.09 -1.53
CA GLU A 488 -31.98 11.07 -2.52
C GLU A 488 -31.66 9.66 -2.03
N ALA A 489 -30.50 9.47 -1.38
CA ALA A 489 -30.15 8.18 -0.78
C ALA A 489 -31.15 7.74 0.31
N LYS A 490 -31.57 8.68 1.18
CA LYS A 490 -32.60 8.43 2.19
C LYS A 490 -33.96 8.14 1.58
N ARG A 491 -34.34 8.85 0.49
CA ARG A 491 -35.60 8.60 -0.23
C ARG A 491 -35.59 7.20 -0.84
N ARG A 492 -34.53 6.83 -1.56
CA ARG A 492 -34.35 5.49 -2.16
C ARG A 492 -34.44 4.39 -1.10
N LYS A 493 -33.81 4.57 0.07
CA LYS A 493 -33.89 3.58 1.15
C LYS A 493 -35.28 3.47 1.78
N ARG A 494 -36.04 4.58 1.85
CA ARG A 494 -37.44 4.55 2.32
C ARG A 494 -38.35 3.83 1.32
N GLU A 495 -38.17 4.08 0.03
CA GLU A 495 -38.90 3.40 -1.04
C GLU A 495 -38.64 1.88 -0.99
N GLU A 496 -37.37 1.47 -0.88
CA GLU A 496 -36.99 0.05 -0.72
C GLU A 496 -37.65 -0.59 0.52
N LEU A 497 -37.69 0.11 1.66
CA LEU A 497 -38.34 -0.41 2.88
C LEU A 497 -39.87 -0.49 2.75
N LEU A 498 -40.50 0.43 2.00
CA LEU A 498 -41.93 0.40 1.73
C LEU A 498 -42.28 -0.72 0.76
N GLU A 499 -41.45 -0.96 -0.26
CA GLU A 499 -41.57 -2.10 -1.18
C GLU A 499 -41.44 -3.44 -0.43
N ASP A 500 -40.44 -3.56 0.45
CA ASP A 500 -40.26 -4.75 1.30
C ASP A 500 -41.47 -5.00 2.21
N ASP A 501 -42.04 -3.95 2.82
CA ASP A 501 -43.23 -4.09 3.67
C ASP A 501 -44.49 -4.42 2.84
N ALA A 502 -44.65 -3.81 1.66
CA ALA A 502 -45.73 -4.14 0.73
C ALA A 502 -45.67 -5.61 0.28
N MET A 503 -44.49 -6.09 -0.10
CA MET A 503 -44.24 -7.49 -0.45
C MET A 503 -44.54 -8.46 0.71
N ARG A 504 -44.19 -8.09 1.94
CA ARG A 504 -44.54 -8.89 3.13
C ARG A 504 -46.04 -8.92 3.40
N ARG A 505 -46.73 -7.79 3.27
CA ARG A 505 -48.19 -7.71 3.45
C ARG A 505 -48.92 -8.51 2.38
N GLN A 506 -48.50 -8.39 1.13
CA GLN A 506 -49.05 -9.18 0.03
C GLN A 506 -48.83 -10.68 0.28
N GLY A 507 -47.62 -11.10 0.65
CA GLY A 507 -47.37 -12.50 1.01
C GLY A 507 -48.14 -13.01 2.23
N ALA A 508 -48.50 -12.13 3.18
CA ALA A 508 -49.35 -12.48 4.32
C ALA A 508 -50.84 -12.52 3.96
N GLU A 509 -51.28 -11.69 3.02
CA GLU A 509 -52.63 -11.76 2.43
C GLU A 509 -52.79 -13.00 1.56
N ASP A 510 -51.82 -13.33 0.71
CA ASP A 510 -51.82 -14.54 -0.10
C ASP A 510 -51.88 -15.81 0.76
N LYS A 511 -51.15 -15.84 1.89
CA LYS A 511 -51.24 -16.95 2.85
C LYS A 511 -52.58 -17.04 3.54
N ARG A 512 -53.16 -15.90 3.95
CA ARG A 512 -54.51 -15.88 4.54
C ARG A 512 -55.57 -16.31 3.52
N GLN A 513 -55.39 -15.94 2.25
CA GLN A 513 -56.28 -16.38 1.17
C GLN A 513 -56.14 -17.88 0.94
N GLN A 514 -54.91 -18.42 0.92
CA GLN A 514 -54.67 -19.88 0.86
C GLN A 514 -55.32 -20.62 2.04
N GLU A 515 -55.14 -20.14 3.27
CA GLU A 515 -55.77 -20.72 4.46
C GLU A 515 -57.31 -20.64 4.37
N HIS A 516 -57.87 -19.54 3.89
CA HIS A 516 -59.31 -19.39 3.68
C HIS A 516 -59.85 -20.33 2.60
N ASP A 517 -59.15 -20.47 1.47
CA ASP A 517 -59.55 -21.34 0.36
C ASP A 517 -59.48 -22.82 0.78
N GLU A 518 -58.49 -23.19 1.61
CA GLU A 518 -58.40 -24.50 2.26
C GLU A 518 -59.56 -24.75 3.26
N GLU A 519 -59.92 -23.76 4.09
CA GLU A 519 -61.07 -23.84 5.01
C GLU A 519 -62.42 -23.95 4.29
N LEU A 520 -62.57 -23.30 3.13
CA LEU A 520 -63.79 -23.38 2.31
C LEU A 520 -63.93 -24.72 1.55
N MET A 521 -62.95 -25.63 1.64
CA MET A 521 -62.94 -26.90 0.90
C MET A 521 -63.19 -26.69 -0.60
N VAL A 522 -62.63 -25.62 -1.18
CA VAL A 522 -62.57 -25.45 -2.63
C VAL A 522 -61.52 -26.43 -3.14
N GLN A 523 -61.88 -27.72 -3.17
CA GLN A 523 -61.06 -28.75 -3.82
C GLN A 523 -61.03 -28.42 -5.31
N THR A 524 -59.87 -27.96 -5.77
CA THR A 524 -59.52 -27.87 -7.18
C THR A 524 -59.35 -29.30 -7.72
N ASP A 525 -60.48 -29.95 -7.97
CA ASP A 525 -60.55 -31.25 -8.65
C ASP A 525 -60.23 -31.07 -10.15
N GLU A 526 -58.96 -30.95 -10.48
CA GLU A 526 -58.46 -31.23 -11.82
C GLU A 526 -58.19 -32.73 -11.96
N ASN A 527 -59.23 -33.51 -12.26
CA ASN A 527 -59.15 -34.67 -13.18
C ASN A 527 -60.49 -35.41 -13.28
N LYS A 528 -61.22 -35.15 -14.38
CA LYS A 528 -61.78 -36.19 -15.26
C LYS A 528 -62.49 -35.56 -16.47
N GLU A 529 -61.81 -35.66 -17.61
CA GLU A 529 -62.47 -35.61 -18.92
C GLU A 529 -63.39 -36.83 -19.08
N SER A 530 -64.68 -36.59 -19.34
CA SER A 530 -65.41 -37.27 -20.40
C SER A 530 -66.76 -36.61 -20.61
N GLY A 531 -67.07 -36.32 -21.87
CA GLY A 531 -68.10 -35.40 -22.31
C GLY A 531 -69.52 -35.66 -21.83
N GLU A 532 -70.22 -34.57 -21.56
CA GLU A 532 -71.59 -34.32 -22.02
C GLU A 532 -71.76 -32.80 -22.08
N LYS A 533 -72.21 -32.28 -23.23
CA LYS A 533 -72.60 -30.87 -23.37
C LYS A 533 -73.85 -30.64 -22.52
N LEU A 534 -73.67 -30.41 -21.23
CA LEU A 534 -74.70 -29.92 -20.32
C LEU A 534 -74.65 -28.39 -20.36
N SER A 535 -75.77 -27.81 -20.76
CA SER A 535 -75.94 -26.39 -21.05
C SER A 535 -75.62 -25.52 -19.85
N GLN A 536 -75.00 -24.37 -20.13
CA GLN A 536 -74.76 -23.25 -19.21
C GLN A 536 -76.06 -22.80 -18.47
N ASP A 537 -77.22 -23.16 -19.01
CA ASP A 537 -78.54 -22.94 -18.43
C ASP A 537 -78.84 -23.84 -17.22
N TYR A 538 -78.27 -25.05 -17.13
CA TYR A 538 -78.50 -25.95 -16.00
C TYR A 538 -77.78 -25.48 -14.72
N LEU A 539 -76.57 -24.93 -14.85
CA LEU A 539 -75.84 -24.30 -13.75
C LEU A 539 -76.54 -23.03 -13.26
N ARG A 540 -77.12 -22.26 -14.19
CA ARG A 540 -77.87 -21.03 -13.88
C ARG A 540 -79.20 -21.32 -13.18
N ASP A 541 -79.89 -22.39 -13.57
CA ASP A 541 -81.11 -22.86 -12.90
C ASP A 541 -80.84 -23.53 -11.55
N MET A 542 -79.68 -24.17 -11.37
CA MET A 542 -79.27 -24.70 -10.07
C MET A 542 -78.97 -23.54 -9.08
N TYR A 543 -78.23 -22.52 -9.53
CA TYR A 543 -77.95 -21.30 -8.74
C TYR A 543 -79.23 -20.56 -8.33
N ARG A 544 -80.23 -20.49 -9.20
CA ARG A 544 -81.54 -19.89 -8.88
C ARG A 544 -82.35 -20.71 -7.87
N ARG A 545 -82.21 -22.04 -7.87
CA ARG A 545 -82.92 -22.93 -6.93
C ARG A 545 -82.28 -22.99 -5.55
N THR A 546 -80.97 -22.75 -5.43
CA THR A 546 -80.22 -22.81 -4.16
C THR A 546 -80.30 -21.53 -3.32
N SER A 547 -80.79 -20.41 -3.86
CA SER A 547 -80.94 -19.15 -3.11
C SER A 547 -82.33 -18.52 -3.32
N PRO A 548 -83.38 -18.97 -2.60
CA PRO A 548 -84.76 -18.52 -2.78
C PRO A 548 -85.05 -17.07 -2.33
N HIS A 549 -84.06 -16.35 -1.78
CA HIS A 549 -84.24 -15.02 -1.18
C HIS A 549 -83.43 -13.90 -1.87
N MET A 550 -82.76 -14.16 -2.99
CA MET A 550 -81.93 -13.14 -3.66
C MET A 550 -82.76 -12.13 -4.48
N GLU A 551 -84.00 -12.44 -4.84
CA GLU A 551 -84.91 -11.52 -5.54
C GLU A 551 -85.53 -10.46 -4.61
N GLU A 552 -85.57 -10.68 -3.29
CA GLU A 552 -86.02 -9.68 -2.30
C GLU A 552 -85.02 -8.53 -2.11
N TYR A 553 -83.73 -8.75 -2.38
CA TYR A 553 -82.69 -7.71 -2.24
C TYR A 553 -82.50 -6.84 -3.49
N LEU A 554 -83.06 -7.24 -4.63
CA LEU A 554 -82.84 -6.54 -5.91
C LEU A 554 -84.09 -5.81 -6.45
N ALA A 555 -85.26 -5.91 -5.80
CA ALA A 555 -86.53 -5.43 -6.38
C ALA A 555 -87.39 -4.49 -5.50
N SER A 556 -86.82 -3.77 -4.51
CA SER A 556 -87.60 -2.75 -3.78
C SER A 556 -86.86 -1.42 -3.59
N SER A 557 -86.78 -0.63 -4.67
CA SER A 557 -86.69 0.82 -4.57
C SER A 557 -88.09 1.42 -4.68
N SER A 558 -88.70 1.85 -3.56
CA SER A 558 -89.77 2.86 -3.61
C SER A 558 -89.99 3.55 -2.26
N HIS A 559 -89.28 4.67 -2.01
CA HIS A 559 -89.86 5.87 -1.38
C HIS A 559 -89.07 7.13 -1.82
N ARG A 560 -89.76 7.92 -2.66
CA ARG A 560 -89.71 9.38 -2.92
C ARG A 560 -89.64 10.20 -1.62
N VAL A 561 -89.12 11.44 -1.47
CA VAL A 561 -88.52 12.56 -2.27
C VAL A 561 -87.63 13.35 -1.27
N ASP A 562 -86.46 13.95 -1.56
CA ASP A 562 -86.18 15.36 -1.97
C ASP A 562 -84.74 15.67 -1.47
N THR A 563 -83.79 16.41 -2.07
CA THR A 563 -83.77 17.46 -3.11
C THR A 563 -82.37 17.55 -3.75
N LEU A 564 -82.33 18.00 -5.02
CA LEU A 564 -81.22 18.61 -5.79
C LEU A 564 -80.08 17.71 -6.31
N SER A 565 -79.61 17.76 -7.56
CA SER A 565 -80.08 18.29 -8.85
C SER A 565 -78.97 18.01 -9.90
N VAL A 566 -79.38 17.60 -11.11
CA VAL A 566 -78.63 17.67 -12.39
C VAL A 566 -77.57 16.59 -12.66
N GLU A 567 -77.97 15.65 -13.52
CA GLU A 567 -77.12 14.82 -14.36
C GLU A 567 -76.14 15.66 -15.20
N ARG A 568 -74.87 15.24 -15.27
CA ARG A 568 -74.00 15.37 -16.45
C ARG A 568 -72.67 14.58 -16.26
N PRO A 569 -71.89 14.32 -17.33
CA PRO A 569 -71.69 12.98 -17.88
C PRO A 569 -70.23 12.51 -17.89
N LEU A 570 -70.01 11.30 -18.41
CA LEU A 570 -68.72 10.69 -18.80
C LEU A 570 -67.65 11.72 -19.23
N SER A 571 -66.65 11.98 -18.39
CA SER A 571 -65.52 12.86 -18.69
C SER A 571 -64.22 12.05 -18.82
N HIS A 572 -64.12 11.30 -19.92
CA HIS A 572 -62.84 10.94 -20.57
C HIS A 572 -63.01 10.89 -22.09
N ALA A 573 -63.81 11.81 -22.64
CA ALA A 573 -63.65 12.26 -24.02
C ALA A 573 -62.86 13.58 -23.96
N VAL A 574 -61.61 13.56 -24.39
CA VAL A 574 -60.80 14.79 -24.56
C VAL A 574 -61.32 15.47 -25.83
N THR A 575 -62.11 16.53 -25.66
CA THR A 575 -62.40 17.47 -26.75
C THR A 575 -61.28 18.49 -26.80
N PHE A 576 -60.51 18.51 -27.88
CA PHE A 576 -59.49 19.51 -28.13
C PHE A 576 -60.15 20.88 -28.39
N ASN A 577 -59.54 21.98 -27.91
CA ASN A 577 -60.14 23.30 -28.06
C ASN A 577 -59.84 23.93 -29.43
N SER A 578 -58.97 23.32 -30.23
CA SER A 578 -58.76 23.64 -31.64
C SER A 578 -58.20 22.44 -32.40
N ASP A 579 -58.42 22.40 -33.73
CA ASP A 579 -57.89 21.33 -34.58
C ASP A 579 -56.34 21.29 -34.55
N ALA A 580 -55.67 22.40 -34.26
CA ALA A 580 -54.22 22.47 -34.13
C ALA A 580 -53.70 21.80 -32.84
N GLU A 581 -54.43 21.92 -31.73
CA GLU A 581 -54.12 21.26 -30.46
C GLU A 581 -54.34 19.74 -30.56
N ALA A 582 -55.38 19.33 -31.29
CA ALA A 582 -55.62 17.92 -31.60
C ALA A 582 -54.47 17.32 -32.43
N GLU A 583 -53.98 18.06 -33.43
CA GLU A 583 -52.91 17.59 -34.31
C GLU A 583 -51.56 17.46 -33.61
N ASP A 584 -51.23 18.40 -32.71
CA ASP A 584 -49.99 18.34 -31.91
C ASP A 584 -50.02 17.21 -30.88
N GLN A 585 -51.17 16.95 -30.24
CA GLN A 585 -51.32 15.84 -29.30
C GLN A 585 -51.25 14.49 -30.02
N LEU A 586 -51.87 14.36 -31.20
CA LEU A 586 -51.81 13.14 -32.02
C LEU A 586 -50.41 12.90 -32.62
N LYS A 587 -49.62 13.96 -32.88
CA LYS A 587 -48.19 13.84 -33.21
C LYS A 587 -47.37 13.40 -32.01
N TRP A 588 -47.66 13.90 -30.81
CA TRP A 588 -46.99 13.51 -29.57
C TRP A 588 -47.27 12.06 -29.16
N GLU A 589 -48.52 11.61 -29.36
CA GLU A 589 -48.94 10.22 -29.10
C GLU A 589 -48.57 9.26 -30.25
N GLY A 590 -47.89 9.74 -31.30
CA GLY A 590 -47.29 8.92 -32.34
C GLY A 590 -48.27 8.33 -33.36
N PHE A 591 -49.49 8.88 -33.46
CA PHE A 591 -50.57 8.31 -34.29
C PHE A 591 -50.34 8.43 -35.80
N TYR A 592 -49.45 9.33 -36.24
CA TYR A 592 -49.09 9.54 -37.65
C TYR A 592 -47.71 8.95 -38.03
N ALA A 593 -47.07 8.19 -37.14
CA ALA A 593 -45.86 7.48 -37.51
C ALA A 593 -46.24 6.28 -38.41
N ASP A 594 -45.83 6.35 -39.69
CA ASP A 594 -45.96 5.23 -40.63
C ASP A 594 -45.30 3.95 -40.05
N PRO A 595 -45.91 2.77 -40.22
CA PRO A 595 -45.45 1.54 -39.54
C PRO A 595 -44.16 0.94 -40.12
N TYR A 596 -43.42 1.64 -40.98
CA TYR A 596 -42.25 1.11 -41.67
C TYR A 596 -41.22 2.19 -42.05
N VAL A 597 -40.58 2.84 -41.06
CA VAL A 597 -39.20 3.34 -41.22
C VAL A 597 -38.50 3.34 -39.85
N ASP A 598 -37.84 2.22 -39.54
CA ASP A 598 -36.53 2.21 -38.87
C ASP A 598 -35.94 0.79 -38.99
N GLN A 599 -35.37 0.53 -40.16
CA GLN A 599 -34.07 -0.15 -40.19
C GLN A 599 -33.05 0.96 -39.90
N VAL A 600 -32.14 0.83 -38.93
CA VAL A 600 -30.74 0.35 -39.05
C VAL A 600 -30.15 0.29 -37.60
N PRO A 601 -29.10 -0.49 -37.23
CA PRO A 601 -28.39 -1.61 -37.87
C PRO A 601 -28.39 -2.92 -37.04
N THR A 602 -28.25 -4.02 -37.76
CA THR A 602 -27.68 -5.29 -37.27
C THR A 602 -26.23 -5.14 -36.79
N GLY A 603 -25.97 -5.60 -35.56
CA GLY A 603 -24.65 -5.75 -34.93
C GLY A 603 -24.76 -5.25 -33.49
N ASP A 604 -25.02 -6.09 -32.50
CA ASP A 604 -23.99 -6.97 -31.94
C ASP A 604 -24.55 -8.29 -31.36
N LEU A 605 -23.67 -9.29 -31.27
CA LEU A 605 -23.93 -10.64 -30.76
C LEU A 605 -24.36 -10.70 -29.28
N ASP A 606 -24.24 -9.60 -28.54
CA ASP A 606 -24.41 -9.57 -27.09
C ASP A 606 -25.87 -9.46 -26.63
N ASP A 607 -26.77 -8.88 -27.44
CA ASP A 607 -28.18 -8.74 -27.05
C ASP A 607 -28.97 -10.06 -27.15
N VAL A 608 -28.56 -10.94 -28.07
CA VAL A 608 -29.11 -12.31 -28.15
C VAL A 608 -28.59 -13.18 -27.02
N ALA A 609 -27.35 -12.96 -26.58
CA ALA A 609 -26.79 -13.63 -25.40
C ALA A 609 -27.48 -13.16 -24.12
N HIS A 610 -27.75 -11.85 -23.99
CA HIS A 610 -28.42 -11.28 -22.84
C HIS A 610 -29.87 -11.77 -22.72
N THR A 611 -30.62 -11.79 -23.82
CA THR A 611 -31.98 -12.36 -23.86
C THR A 611 -32.01 -13.88 -23.66
N PHE A 612 -31.03 -14.64 -24.17
CA PHE A 612 -30.89 -16.08 -23.90
C PHE A 612 -30.50 -16.40 -22.45
N MET A 613 -29.71 -15.53 -21.79
CA MET A 613 -29.35 -15.67 -20.38
C MET A 613 -30.52 -15.33 -19.45
N LEU A 614 -31.31 -14.30 -19.78
CA LEU A 614 -32.50 -13.91 -19.01
C LEU A 614 -33.60 -14.97 -19.07
N THR A 615 -33.89 -15.51 -20.26
CA THR A 615 -34.96 -16.49 -20.46
C THR A 615 -34.64 -17.87 -19.88
N ASN A 616 -33.36 -18.28 -19.86
CA ASN A 616 -32.95 -19.58 -19.32
C ASN A 616 -32.55 -19.57 -17.84
N ARG A 617 -32.61 -18.42 -17.16
CA ARG A 617 -32.24 -18.32 -15.74
C ARG A 617 -33.05 -19.27 -14.87
N TRP A 618 -34.36 -19.32 -15.10
CA TRP A 618 -35.27 -20.17 -14.34
C TRP A 618 -34.95 -21.66 -14.51
N HIS A 619 -34.69 -22.12 -15.74
CA HIS A 619 -34.31 -23.51 -16.01
C HIS A 619 -32.93 -23.89 -15.45
N ARG A 620 -31.98 -22.94 -15.37
CA ARG A 620 -30.66 -23.15 -14.74
C ARG A 620 -30.78 -23.27 -13.23
N GLU A 621 -31.60 -22.43 -12.60
CA GLU A 621 -31.87 -22.48 -11.16
C GLU A 621 -32.58 -23.79 -10.79
N GLU A 622 -33.51 -24.27 -11.63
CA GLU A 622 -34.22 -25.53 -11.43
C GLU A 622 -33.31 -26.76 -11.60
N ALA A 623 -32.41 -26.75 -12.59
CA ALA A 623 -31.41 -27.79 -12.79
C ALA A 623 -30.35 -27.82 -11.66
N ALA A 624 -29.92 -26.66 -11.18
CA ALA A 624 -29.02 -26.55 -10.03
C ALA A 624 -29.66 -27.09 -8.75
N LYS A 625 -30.96 -26.84 -8.56
CA LYS A 625 -31.74 -27.35 -7.41
C LYS A 625 -31.88 -28.87 -7.47
N LYS A 626 -32.17 -29.46 -8.64
CA LYS A 626 -32.20 -30.92 -8.83
C LYS A 626 -30.84 -31.57 -8.58
N MET A 627 -29.73 -30.95 -9.00
CA MET A 627 -28.39 -31.47 -8.71
C MET A 627 -28.01 -31.36 -7.22
N LEU A 628 -28.47 -30.32 -6.52
CA LEU A 628 -28.30 -30.19 -5.08
C LEU A 628 -29.08 -31.25 -4.29
N GLU A 629 -30.29 -31.60 -4.72
CA GLU A 629 -31.04 -32.72 -4.15
C GLU A 629 -30.33 -34.06 -4.39
N GLN A 630 -29.82 -34.31 -5.60
CA GLN A 630 -29.04 -35.52 -5.90
C GLN A 630 -27.72 -35.60 -5.12
N LEU A 631 -27.04 -34.48 -4.87
CA LEU A 631 -25.84 -34.41 -4.04
C LEU A 631 -26.16 -34.60 -2.55
N ARG A 632 -27.32 -34.12 -2.09
CA ARG A 632 -27.80 -34.33 -0.72
C ARG A 632 -28.15 -35.79 -0.44
N ASP A 633 -28.71 -36.48 -1.43
CA ASP A 633 -29.09 -37.89 -1.31
C ASP A 633 -27.90 -38.86 -1.46
N SER A 634 -26.83 -38.44 -2.16
CA SER A 634 -25.62 -39.25 -2.34
C SER A 634 -24.58 -39.10 -1.22
N TYR A 635 -24.54 -37.96 -0.51
CA TYR A 635 -23.62 -37.75 0.63
C TYR A 635 -24.35 -37.86 1.98
N GLY A 636 -24.45 -39.11 2.45
CA GLY A 636 -25.04 -39.44 3.74
C GLY A 636 -24.42 -38.71 4.94
N LYS A 637 -25.30 -38.08 5.75
CA LYS A 637 -25.17 -37.69 7.17
C LYS A 637 -23.75 -37.61 7.76
N LYS A 638 -22.91 -36.66 7.33
CA LYS A 638 -21.87 -36.09 8.21
C LYS A 638 -21.77 -34.57 8.02
N SER A 639 -22.16 -33.87 9.07
CA SER A 639 -22.14 -32.42 9.23
C SER A 639 -20.74 -31.84 8.98
N ARG A 640 -20.61 -31.03 7.93
CA ARG A 640 -19.56 -30.02 7.78
C ARG A 640 -20.18 -28.82 7.05
N ARG A 641 -20.12 -27.64 7.66
CA ARG A 641 -20.62 -26.39 7.08
C ARG A 641 -19.89 -26.11 5.77
N PHE A 642 -20.64 -26.01 4.67
CA PHE A 642 -20.17 -25.44 3.41
C PHE A 642 -20.35 -23.93 3.50
N ASP A 643 -19.26 -23.18 3.50
CA ASP A 643 -19.30 -21.73 3.30
C ASP A 643 -19.61 -21.46 1.83
N TYR A 644 -20.56 -20.54 1.60
CA TYR A 644 -21.00 -20.06 0.30
C TYR A 644 -19.87 -19.26 -0.38
N GLN A 645 -18.93 -19.95 -1.02
CA GLN A 645 -17.97 -19.33 -1.93
C GLN A 645 -18.34 -19.73 -3.36
N LYS A 646 -18.81 -18.73 -4.12
CA LYS A 646 -19.17 -18.69 -5.55
C LYS A 646 -18.83 -19.96 -6.36
N MET A 647 -19.80 -20.87 -6.47
CA MET A 647 -19.74 -22.09 -7.31
C MET A 647 -19.88 -21.83 -8.82
N GLY A 648 -20.06 -20.57 -9.25
CA GLY A 648 -20.17 -20.21 -10.68
C GLY A 648 -18.88 -20.42 -11.47
N ASP A 649 -17.71 -20.30 -10.81
CA ASP A 649 -16.40 -20.44 -11.46
C ASP A 649 -15.90 -21.88 -11.49
N VAL A 650 -16.37 -22.76 -10.60
CA VAL A 650 -15.87 -24.14 -10.48
C VAL A 650 -16.44 -25.07 -11.56
N LEU A 651 -17.56 -24.70 -12.20
CA LEU A 651 -18.26 -25.58 -13.16
C LEU A 651 -18.17 -25.12 -14.63
N GLU A 652 -17.42 -24.06 -14.94
CA GLU A 652 -17.26 -23.52 -16.32
C GLU A 652 -18.59 -23.22 -17.05
N ILE A 653 -19.72 -23.09 -16.34
CA ILE A 653 -21.07 -22.89 -16.91
C ILE A 653 -21.21 -21.52 -17.60
N ASN A 654 -20.29 -20.59 -17.34
CA ASN A 654 -20.24 -19.28 -18.00
C ASN A 654 -19.50 -19.29 -19.36
N ASN A 655 -18.99 -20.44 -19.81
CA ASN A 655 -18.26 -20.51 -21.08
C ASN A 655 -19.22 -20.76 -22.25
N ALA A 656 -19.57 -19.71 -22.99
CA ALA A 656 -20.52 -19.76 -24.12
C ALA A 656 -20.11 -20.69 -25.29
N LYS A 657 -18.88 -21.26 -25.26
CA LYS A 657 -18.35 -22.16 -26.27
C LYS A 657 -18.61 -23.65 -26.00
N VAL A 658 -19.16 -24.03 -24.85
CA VAL A 658 -19.38 -25.44 -24.50
C VAL A 658 -20.88 -25.74 -24.42
N GLN A 659 -21.45 -26.32 -25.49
CA GLN A 659 -22.79 -26.90 -25.44
C GLN A 659 -22.74 -28.28 -24.75
N PRO A 660 -23.52 -28.52 -23.69
CA PRO A 660 -23.67 -29.86 -23.13
C PRO A 660 -24.48 -30.75 -24.10
N LYS A 661 -24.00 -31.98 -24.32
CA LYS A 661 -24.65 -32.99 -25.19
C LYS A 661 -26.08 -33.25 -24.72
N GLY A 662 -27.06 -32.99 -25.59
CA GLY A 662 -28.47 -33.32 -25.35
C GLY A 662 -29.50 -32.32 -25.89
N PHE A 663 -29.08 -31.15 -26.39
CA PHE A 663 -30.00 -30.13 -26.91
C PHE A 663 -30.13 -30.13 -28.44
N PRO A 664 -31.35 -29.89 -29.00
CA PRO A 664 -31.58 -29.88 -30.45
C PRO A 664 -31.08 -28.59 -31.12
N THR A 665 -30.37 -28.74 -32.24
CA THR A 665 -29.85 -27.63 -33.08
C THR A 665 -30.94 -27.01 -33.95
N ILE A 666 -31.17 -25.69 -33.83
CA ILE A 666 -31.98 -24.91 -34.78
C ILE A 666 -31.04 -24.32 -35.85
N PRO A 667 -31.19 -24.64 -37.14
CA PRO A 667 -30.31 -24.13 -38.20
C PRO A 667 -30.61 -22.65 -38.50
N ARG A 668 -29.61 -21.77 -38.37
CA ARG A 668 -29.71 -20.36 -38.78
C ARG A 668 -29.74 -20.26 -40.31
N GLY A 669 -30.72 -19.49 -40.80
CA GLY A 669 -31.08 -19.32 -42.21
C GLY A 669 -30.00 -18.68 -43.11
N LEU A 670 -30.17 -18.98 -44.40
CA LEU A 670 -29.35 -18.61 -45.55
C LEU A 670 -29.24 -17.09 -45.79
N ARG A 671 -28.05 -16.65 -46.23
CA ARG A 671 -27.80 -15.30 -46.77
C ARG A 671 -28.54 -15.10 -48.10
N PRO A 672 -29.07 -13.90 -48.41
CA PRO A 672 -29.42 -13.57 -49.78
C PRO A 672 -28.19 -13.06 -50.54
N THR A 673 -27.96 -13.67 -51.70
CA THR A 673 -27.09 -13.13 -52.76
C THR A 673 -27.94 -12.27 -53.70
N GLN A 674 -27.77 -10.95 -53.63
CA GLN A 674 -27.40 -10.04 -54.73
C GLN A 674 -27.46 -8.60 -54.23
#